data_AF-A0A5C7N4M3-F1
#
_entry.id   AF-A0A5C7N4M3-F1
#
_cell.length_a   1.000
_cell.length_b   1.000
_cell.length_c   1.000
_cell.angle_alpha   90.00
_cell.angle_beta   90.00
_cell.angle_gamma   90.00
#
_symmetry.space_group_name_H-M   'P 1'
#
loop_
_entity.id
_entity.type
_entity.pdbx_description
1 polymer ?
#
loop_
_entity_poly.entity_id
_entity_poly.type
_entity_poly.pdbx_seq_one_letter_code
_entity_poly.pdbx_strand_id
1 'polypeptide(L)'
;SYTIPEGNLFPKGEALTRPAIYVMGNRNPYRISIDKRTGYLYWGEVGPDAGSNDSLRGPRGYDELNQARKAGYFGWPYFVGKNYPYAKYDFASGKVGPRANPEQPINESPNNTGKRELPPVAPPFIWYPYAKSDEFPMVKEGGRNAMAGPVYYSDDFKGVRTAFPKYFDGKLLIYDWMRNWMFLVSMDKQGAIMDIEPFMPHTKFNNIMDLAYGPDGKLYMLEYGTQWFKQNFDARLIRIDYNGGNRPPQAVLTVNKTNGALPLTVEFDEQGTSDPDSDPLTSELIVDGERYTAKNGKFTVTFDKPGVYTPELRVRDQNGAVSVARAEIIAGNESPKVTISIPEGNKTFYFPGTAVSYAVEVNDREDGSTSSGKIRPDSVRITFDFVKGYDMIKVAQGHQKAAAELPGKALIENSDCKSCHLVDQKSAGPAFLQVADRYRDDKDAVAKLADKIIKGGAGVWGTTEMAAHPQISKDDAQKMVEYILSLGKKKTPSLPLKGSVVPGNEQEGAYVITASYNDQGSKGTRSLTDMTSVALRSPVLKAEQAVSTPGALLAVKHNTSASFDQIDLTTIKSVYASVIMGATHVSGEIELRLDKPDGELIGTAKPNSSSKIRETKGVHTLYLVFKNERAGGKDLFSFSELRLSNQ
;
A
#
# COMPACT_ATOMS: atom_id res chain seq x y z
N SER A 1 17.92 36.55 -33.84
CA SER A 1 17.20 37.71 -33.26
C SER A 1 15.74 37.33 -33.09
N TYR A 2 15.02 37.93 -32.14
CA TYR A 2 13.58 37.71 -31.91
C TYR A 2 12.87 39.05 -31.72
N THR A 3 11.56 39.09 -31.96
CA THR A 3 10.70 40.25 -31.67
C THR A 3 10.02 40.09 -30.31
N ILE A 4 9.66 41.22 -29.68
CA ILE A 4 8.86 41.21 -28.44
C ILE A 4 7.39 41.38 -28.84
N PRO A 5 6.51 40.40 -28.56
CA PRO A 5 5.09 40.55 -28.81
C PRO A 5 4.46 41.54 -27.81
N GLU A 6 3.38 42.19 -28.23
CA GLU A 6 2.54 42.97 -27.32
C GLU A 6 1.87 42.07 -26.28
N GLY A 7 1.63 42.59 -25.07
CA GLY A 7 0.95 41.85 -24.00
C GLY A 7 1.84 40.94 -23.13
N ASN A 8 3.17 40.96 -23.32
CA ASN A 8 4.12 40.39 -22.34
C ASN A 8 4.04 41.13 -21.00
N LEU A 9 4.53 40.46 -19.94
CA LEU A 9 4.37 40.96 -18.57
C LEU A 9 4.99 42.34 -18.36
N PHE A 10 6.12 42.59 -19.04
CA PHE A 10 6.85 43.85 -18.97
C PHE A 10 6.97 44.47 -20.38
N PRO A 11 6.54 45.73 -20.57
CA PRO A 11 6.72 46.44 -21.83
C PRO A 11 8.19 46.61 -22.24
N LYS A 12 8.43 46.74 -23.55
CA LYS A 12 9.77 47.04 -24.08
C LYS A 12 10.25 48.40 -23.57
N GLY A 13 11.46 48.43 -23.02
CA GLY A 13 12.10 49.65 -22.51
C GLY A 13 11.77 49.97 -21.06
N GLU A 14 10.93 49.18 -20.39
CA GLU A 14 10.70 49.32 -18.96
C GLU A 14 11.99 49.03 -18.17
N ALA A 15 12.33 49.91 -17.23
CA ALA A 15 13.56 49.82 -16.46
C ALA A 15 13.54 48.61 -15.50
N LEU A 16 14.69 47.97 -15.33
CA LEU A 16 14.90 46.81 -14.43
C LEU A 16 14.02 45.58 -14.73
N THR A 17 13.51 45.47 -15.96
CA THR A 17 12.74 44.31 -16.41
C THR A 17 13.34 43.71 -17.69
N ARG A 18 12.82 42.54 -18.08
CA ARG A 18 13.12 41.94 -19.38
C ARG A 18 11.81 41.77 -20.14
N PRO A 19 11.64 42.41 -21.30
CA PRO A 19 10.38 42.37 -22.03
C PRO A 19 10.07 41.01 -22.67
N ALA A 20 11.03 40.07 -22.64
CA ALA A 20 10.82 38.70 -23.08
C ALA A 20 10.06 37.83 -22.06
N ILE A 21 9.85 38.31 -20.83
CA ILE A 21 9.17 37.56 -19.78
C ILE A 21 7.65 37.59 -20.03
N TYR A 22 7.07 36.42 -20.28
CA TYR A 22 5.62 36.23 -20.36
C TYR A 22 5.04 35.78 -19.02
N VAL A 23 5.68 34.81 -18.38
CA VAL A 23 5.34 34.32 -17.03
C VAL A 23 6.58 34.39 -16.15
N MET A 24 6.42 34.79 -14.89
CA MET A 24 7.46 34.71 -13.85
C MET A 24 6.89 34.14 -12.56
N GLY A 25 7.77 33.81 -11.61
CA GLY A 25 7.37 33.30 -10.30
C GLY A 25 7.00 31.82 -10.30
N ASN A 26 7.72 31.01 -11.08
CA ASN A 26 7.59 29.56 -11.07
C ASN A 26 8.78 28.94 -10.31
N ARG A 27 8.55 27.83 -9.61
CA ARG A 27 9.60 27.00 -9.00
C ARG A 27 10.22 26.03 -10.01
N ASN A 28 9.42 25.09 -10.48
CA ASN A 28 9.82 24.03 -11.39
C ASN A 28 8.67 23.73 -12.35
N PRO A 29 8.46 24.59 -13.38
CA PRO A 29 7.40 24.43 -14.34
C PRO A 29 7.73 23.26 -15.29
N TYR A 30 7.12 22.11 -15.04
CA TYR A 30 7.38 20.86 -15.76
C TYR A 30 6.20 20.50 -16.67
N ARG A 31 6.54 20.17 -17.93
CA ARG A 31 5.61 19.92 -19.06
C ARG A 31 4.59 21.04 -19.30
N ILE A 32 4.86 21.77 -20.38
CA ILE A 32 4.08 22.92 -20.83
C ILE A 32 3.17 22.48 -21.98
N SER A 33 1.92 22.92 -21.94
CA SER A 33 0.93 22.73 -22.99
C SER A 33 0.32 24.06 -23.40
N ILE A 34 0.05 24.22 -24.69
CA ILE A 34 -0.57 25.43 -25.25
C ILE A 34 -1.82 24.99 -25.99
N ASP A 35 -2.95 25.57 -25.62
CA ASP A 35 -4.16 25.48 -26.41
C ASP A 35 -4.02 26.38 -27.64
N LYS A 36 -3.95 25.76 -28.83
CA LYS A 36 -3.76 26.47 -30.09
C LYS A 36 -4.96 27.32 -30.51
N ARG A 37 -6.16 27.10 -29.96
CA ARG A 37 -7.36 27.86 -30.30
C ARG A 37 -7.54 29.10 -29.43
N THR A 38 -7.27 28.98 -28.13
CA THR A 38 -7.41 30.09 -27.18
C THR A 38 -6.10 30.85 -26.94
N GLY A 39 -4.96 30.22 -27.21
CA GLY A 39 -3.63 30.75 -26.84
C GLY A 39 -3.31 30.60 -25.36
N TYR A 40 -4.14 29.91 -24.57
CA TYR A 40 -3.90 29.72 -23.14
C TYR A 40 -2.75 28.74 -22.91
N LEU A 41 -1.90 29.11 -21.96
CA LEU A 41 -0.71 28.35 -21.56
C LEU A 41 -1.01 27.59 -20.27
N TYR A 42 -0.67 26.29 -20.24
CA TYR A 42 -0.84 25.41 -19.10
C TYR A 42 0.49 24.76 -18.74
N TRP A 43 0.76 24.56 -17.45
CA TRP A 43 1.91 23.80 -16.98
C TRP A 43 1.64 23.18 -15.62
N GLY A 44 2.33 22.09 -15.32
CA GLY A 44 2.45 21.61 -13.96
C GLY A 44 3.66 22.23 -13.27
N GLU A 45 3.58 22.43 -11.96
CA GLU A 45 4.62 23.06 -11.18
C GLU A 45 4.87 22.28 -9.90
N VAL A 46 6.08 21.74 -9.78
CA VAL A 46 6.49 20.96 -8.61
C VAL A 46 6.89 21.91 -7.49
N GLY A 47 6.17 21.85 -6.37
CA GLY A 47 6.38 22.69 -5.20
C GLY A 47 7.49 22.23 -4.26
N PRO A 48 7.68 22.93 -3.12
CA PRO A 48 8.69 22.57 -2.14
C PRO A 48 8.30 21.32 -1.34
N ASP A 49 9.32 20.69 -0.75
CA ASP A 49 9.22 19.45 0.04
C ASP A 49 8.92 19.72 1.52
N ALA A 50 7.85 20.47 1.79
CA ALA A 50 7.37 20.73 3.14
C ALA A 50 6.14 19.86 3.46
N GLY A 51 6.29 18.90 4.37
CA GLY A 51 5.23 17.94 4.73
C GLY A 51 4.09 18.51 5.60
N SER A 52 4.35 19.57 6.36
CA SER A 52 3.38 20.19 7.28
C SER A 52 3.44 21.71 7.26
N ASN A 53 2.34 22.34 7.69
CA ASN A 53 2.32 23.78 7.92
C ASN A 53 3.23 24.13 9.11
N ASP A 54 3.85 25.29 9.03
CA ASP A 54 4.54 25.93 10.15
C ASP A 54 3.84 27.27 10.42
N SER A 55 3.31 27.43 11.64
CA SER A 55 2.54 28.62 12.02
C SER A 55 3.35 29.91 11.91
N LEU A 56 4.67 29.84 12.10
CA LEU A 56 5.59 30.96 12.01
C LEU A 56 6.13 31.14 10.59
N ARG A 57 6.55 30.06 9.93
CA ARG A 57 7.29 30.12 8.65
C ARG A 57 6.40 30.15 7.41
N GLY A 58 5.29 29.40 7.41
CA GLY A 58 4.42 29.35 6.24
C GLY A 58 3.79 27.98 5.96
N PRO A 59 3.12 27.85 4.80
CA PRO A 59 2.38 26.65 4.45
C PRO A 59 3.27 25.43 4.18
N ARG A 60 2.67 24.24 4.28
CA ARG A 60 3.18 23.02 3.66
C ARG A 60 3.35 23.21 2.15
N GLY A 61 4.10 22.33 1.50
CA GLY A 61 4.28 22.39 0.06
C GLY A 61 2.98 22.07 -0.67
N TYR A 62 2.85 22.57 -1.90
CA TYR A 62 1.79 22.19 -2.85
C TYR A 62 2.40 22.05 -4.24
N ASP A 63 1.98 21.04 -4.99
CA ASP A 63 2.13 21.09 -6.45
C ASP A 63 0.94 21.84 -7.04
N GLU A 64 1.18 22.49 -8.17
CA GLU A 64 0.20 23.31 -8.86
C GLU A 64 0.06 22.87 -10.32
N LEU A 65 -1.16 22.97 -10.86
CA LEU A 65 -1.38 23.14 -12.28
C LEU A 65 -1.76 24.58 -12.49
N ASN A 66 -1.08 25.23 -13.42
CA ASN A 66 -1.19 26.66 -13.65
C ASN A 66 -1.77 26.93 -15.04
N GLN A 67 -2.51 28.03 -15.16
CA GLN A 67 -3.12 28.51 -16.39
C GLN A 67 -2.82 30.00 -16.57
N ALA A 68 -2.09 30.35 -17.62
CA ALA A 68 -1.88 31.73 -18.03
C ALA A 68 -2.76 32.05 -19.25
N ARG A 69 -3.87 32.73 -18.99
CA ARG A 69 -4.74 33.34 -20.04
C ARG A 69 -4.14 34.61 -20.62
N LYS A 70 -3.21 35.21 -19.88
CA LYS A 70 -2.38 36.37 -20.23
C LYS A 70 -1.07 36.28 -19.43
N ALA A 71 -0.11 37.15 -19.76
CA ALA A 71 1.12 37.28 -19.00
C ALA A 71 0.87 37.54 -17.51
N GLY A 72 1.70 37.00 -16.61
CA GLY A 72 1.47 37.09 -15.16
C GLY A 72 2.63 36.64 -14.27
N TYR A 73 2.50 36.93 -12.98
CA TYR A 73 3.40 36.47 -11.92
C TYR A 73 2.70 35.40 -11.05
N PHE A 74 3.30 34.23 -10.89
CA PHE A 74 2.71 33.05 -10.24
C PHE A 74 3.33 32.76 -8.85
N GLY A 75 4.02 33.75 -8.27
CA GLY A 75 4.18 33.85 -6.82
C GLY A 75 5.43 33.23 -6.20
N TRP A 76 6.02 32.17 -6.78
CA TRP A 76 7.21 31.54 -6.21
C TRP A 76 8.40 32.53 -6.15
N PRO A 77 9.19 32.60 -5.06
CA PRO A 77 9.17 31.76 -3.84
C PRO A 77 8.36 32.31 -2.67
N TYR A 78 7.59 33.38 -2.86
CA TYR A 78 6.88 34.04 -1.76
C TYR A 78 5.52 33.41 -1.45
N PHE A 79 4.96 32.69 -2.42
CA PHE A 79 3.66 32.05 -2.32
C PHE A 79 3.70 30.62 -2.87
N VAL A 80 2.73 29.81 -2.46
CA VAL A 80 2.48 28.46 -2.96
C VAL A 80 1.00 28.11 -2.79
N GLY A 81 0.49 27.12 -3.52
CA GLY A 81 -0.90 26.72 -3.50
C GLY A 81 -1.80 27.90 -3.89
N LYS A 82 -2.92 28.10 -3.19
CA LYS A 82 -3.85 29.20 -3.43
C LYS A 82 -3.32 30.57 -2.96
N ASN A 83 -2.13 30.94 -3.41
CA ASN A 83 -1.38 32.13 -3.01
C ASN A 83 -1.14 32.19 -1.49
N TYR A 84 -0.90 31.04 -0.85
CA TYR A 84 -0.60 31.01 0.57
C TYR A 84 0.78 31.63 0.82
N PRO A 85 0.89 32.66 1.69
CA PRO A 85 2.12 33.41 1.82
C PRO A 85 3.11 32.76 2.79
N TYR A 86 4.39 32.72 2.40
CA TYR A 86 5.50 32.48 3.30
C TYR A 86 5.83 33.74 4.11
N ALA A 87 6.31 33.54 5.34
CA ALA A 87 6.91 34.60 6.14
C ALA A 87 8.29 34.95 5.59
N LYS A 88 8.62 36.25 5.53
CA LYS A 88 9.99 36.68 5.24
C LYS A 88 10.91 36.14 6.34
N TYR A 89 12.00 35.48 5.95
CA TYR A 89 12.94 34.90 6.90
C TYR A 89 14.33 35.49 6.69
N ASP A 90 14.87 36.08 7.74
CA ASP A 90 16.27 36.49 7.77
C ASP A 90 17.12 35.28 8.16
N PHE A 91 17.83 34.72 7.19
CA PHE A 91 18.69 33.55 7.39
C PHE A 91 19.94 33.85 8.24
N ALA A 92 20.38 35.10 8.33
CA ALA A 92 21.54 35.49 9.13
C ALA A 92 21.17 35.65 10.61
N SER A 93 20.04 36.30 10.91
CA SER A 93 19.58 36.52 12.29
C SER A 93 18.60 35.46 12.80
N GLY A 94 18.09 34.60 11.92
CA GLY A 94 17.08 33.60 12.24
C GLY A 94 15.68 34.16 12.51
N LYS A 95 15.46 35.45 12.24
CA LYS A 95 14.20 36.15 12.56
C LYS A 95 13.11 35.91 11.52
N VAL A 96 11.91 35.65 12.01
CA VAL A 96 10.68 35.57 11.21
C VAL A 96 10.06 36.96 11.12
N GLY A 97 9.92 37.46 9.90
CA GLY A 97 9.29 38.73 9.57
C GLY A 97 7.84 38.59 9.10
N PRO A 98 7.25 39.66 8.55
CA PRO A 98 5.87 39.63 8.07
C PRO A 98 5.71 38.68 6.87
N ARG A 99 4.48 38.19 6.68
CA ARG A 99 4.09 37.39 5.51
C ARG A 99 4.00 38.27 4.27
N ALA A 100 4.30 37.69 3.11
CA ALA A 100 4.21 38.39 1.83
C ALA A 100 2.74 38.78 1.49
N ASN A 101 2.55 39.92 0.82
CA ASN A 101 1.24 40.38 0.35
C ASN A 101 1.04 40.00 -1.13
N PRO A 102 0.05 39.18 -1.49
CA PRO A 102 -0.14 38.73 -2.89
C PRO A 102 -0.55 39.86 -3.85
N GLU A 103 -1.17 40.94 -3.36
CA GLU A 103 -1.56 42.09 -4.20
C GLU A 103 -0.38 43.03 -4.49
N GLN A 104 0.63 43.03 -3.62
CA GLN A 104 1.82 43.86 -3.78
C GLN A 104 3.07 43.15 -3.24
N PRO A 105 3.56 42.11 -3.93
CA PRO A 105 4.73 41.37 -3.48
C PRO A 105 6.01 42.21 -3.60
N ILE A 106 6.90 42.09 -2.63
CA ILE A 106 8.16 42.84 -2.60
C ILE A 106 9.33 41.85 -2.58
N ASN A 107 10.22 41.97 -3.58
CA ASN A 107 11.46 41.22 -3.64
C ASN A 107 12.58 41.97 -2.90
N GLU A 108 12.86 41.54 -1.66
CA GLU A 108 13.92 42.06 -0.80
C GLU A 108 15.17 41.18 -0.80
N SER A 109 15.32 40.29 -1.78
CA SER A 109 16.54 39.51 -1.91
C SER A 109 17.74 40.45 -2.05
N PRO A 110 18.83 40.26 -1.28
CA PRO A 110 20.03 41.06 -1.43
C PRO A 110 20.70 40.88 -2.81
N ASN A 111 20.31 39.84 -3.53
CA ASN A 111 20.80 39.53 -4.88
C ASN A 111 19.84 39.99 -5.98
N ASN A 112 18.77 40.73 -5.67
CA ASN A 112 17.84 41.22 -6.68
C ASN A 112 18.45 42.36 -7.50
N THR A 113 18.60 42.15 -8.80
CA THR A 113 19.02 43.19 -9.76
C THR A 113 17.86 43.71 -10.61
N GLY A 114 16.64 43.19 -10.41
CA GLY A 114 15.44 43.56 -11.14
C GLY A 114 14.53 44.49 -10.33
N LYS A 115 13.29 44.62 -10.78
CA LYS A 115 12.25 45.34 -10.03
C LYS A 115 12.08 44.82 -8.61
N ARG A 116 11.87 45.74 -7.67
CA ARG A 116 11.61 45.46 -6.26
C ARG A 116 10.12 45.21 -6.01
N GLU A 117 9.25 46.09 -6.49
CA GLU A 117 7.81 45.84 -6.50
C GLU A 117 7.47 44.88 -7.66
N LEU A 118 6.88 43.74 -7.32
CA LEU A 118 6.46 42.73 -8.29
C LEU A 118 4.98 42.91 -8.67
N PRO A 119 4.55 42.40 -9.83
CA PRO A 119 3.13 42.35 -10.17
C PRO A 119 2.31 41.55 -9.14
N PRO A 120 0.98 41.77 -9.05
CA PRO A 120 0.09 40.93 -8.25
C PRO A 120 0.19 39.46 -8.65
N VAL A 121 0.00 38.57 -7.68
CA VAL A 121 0.11 37.13 -7.88
C VAL A 121 -1.16 36.58 -8.54
N ALA A 122 -0.99 35.94 -9.70
CA ALA A 122 -2.04 35.17 -10.34
C ALA A 122 -2.33 33.89 -9.54
N PRO A 123 -3.61 33.52 -9.31
CA PRO A 123 -3.93 32.27 -8.61
C PRO A 123 -3.59 31.05 -9.48
N PRO A 124 -3.27 29.90 -8.86
CA PRO A 124 -3.14 28.65 -9.61
C PRO A 124 -4.49 28.18 -10.14
N PHE A 125 -4.45 27.29 -11.13
CA PHE A 125 -5.64 26.66 -11.68
C PHE A 125 -6.14 25.52 -10.79
N ILE A 126 -5.22 24.63 -10.38
CA ILE A 126 -5.45 23.54 -9.42
C ILE A 126 -4.22 23.43 -8.50
N TRP A 127 -4.38 23.09 -7.22
CA TRP A 127 -3.27 22.92 -6.29
C TRP A 127 -3.53 21.78 -5.30
N TYR A 128 -2.50 21.02 -4.92
CA TYR A 128 -2.65 19.92 -3.96
C TYR A 128 -1.39 19.60 -3.14
N PRO A 129 -1.54 19.24 -1.86
CA PRO A 129 -0.43 18.90 -0.97
C PRO A 129 -0.07 17.40 -1.02
N TYR A 130 0.95 16.98 -0.27
CA TYR A 130 1.30 15.56 -0.08
C TYR A 130 0.14 14.76 0.54
N ALA A 131 -0.54 15.36 1.51
CA ALA A 131 -1.73 14.81 2.15
C ALA A 131 -2.98 14.95 1.27
N LYS A 132 -4.12 14.47 1.77
CA LYS A 132 -5.44 14.73 1.20
C LYS A 132 -5.64 16.23 0.91
N SER A 133 -6.14 16.50 -0.29
CA SER A 133 -6.62 17.82 -0.69
C SER A 133 -8.11 17.95 -0.37
N ASP A 134 -8.49 19.00 0.35
CA ASP A 134 -9.89 19.27 0.66
C ASP A 134 -10.60 19.90 -0.54
N GLU A 135 -9.88 20.76 -1.28
CA GLU A 135 -10.40 21.43 -2.48
C GLU A 135 -10.43 20.51 -3.70
N PHE A 136 -9.49 19.57 -3.80
CA PHE A 136 -9.37 18.65 -4.94
C PHE A 136 -9.21 17.20 -4.47
N PRO A 137 -10.22 16.61 -3.81
CA PRO A 137 -10.11 15.29 -3.19
C PRO A 137 -9.84 14.16 -4.19
N MET A 138 -10.07 14.37 -5.49
CA MET A 138 -9.82 13.38 -6.54
C MET A 138 -8.33 13.12 -6.82
N VAL A 139 -7.42 14.05 -6.50
CA VAL A 139 -5.99 13.98 -6.88
C VAL A 139 -5.14 13.02 -6.03
N LYS A 140 -5.79 12.18 -5.20
CA LYS A 140 -5.17 11.20 -4.31
C LYS A 140 -4.19 11.84 -3.30
N GLU A 141 -3.33 11.02 -2.69
CA GLU A 141 -2.36 11.38 -1.64
C GLU A 141 -1.00 10.73 -1.94
N GLY A 142 0.07 11.13 -1.25
CA GLY A 142 1.43 10.63 -1.44
C GLY A 142 2.32 11.63 -2.19
N GLY A 143 3.41 11.14 -2.79
CA GLY A 143 4.32 11.94 -3.61
C GLY A 143 3.59 12.78 -4.67
N ARG A 144 4.19 13.86 -5.18
CA ARG A 144 3.55 14.74 -6.18
C ARG A 144 4.48 15.07 -7.31
N ASN A 145 3.91 15.20 -8.50
CA ASN A 145 4.56 15.80 -9.64
C ASN A 145 3.51 16.17 -10.68
N ALA A 146 2.90 17.35 -10.50
CA ALA A 146 1.88 17.86 -11.41
C ALA A 146 2.42 18.10 -12.82
N MET A 147 1.64 17.72 -13.84
CA MET A 147 1.95 17.98 -15.26
C MET A 147 0.68 18.32 -16.06
N ALA A 148 0.83 19.23 -17.03
CA ALA A 148 -0.25 19.61 -17.94
C ALA A 148 -0.09 18.91 -19.31
N GLY A 149 -1.20 18.39 -19.81
CA GLY A 149 -1.31 17.73 -21.11
C GLY A 149 -2.04 18.58 -22.15
N PRO A 150 -2.28 18.05 -23.36
CA PRO A 150 -2.91 18.79 -24.45
C PRO A 150 -4.40 19.04 -24.22
N VAL A 151 -4.91 20.13 -24.82
CA VAL A 151 -6.35 20.37 -25.02
C VAL A 151 -6.76 19.76 -26.36
N TYR A 152 -7.91 19.08 -26.40
CA TYR A 152 -8.39 18.40 -27.61
C TYR A 152 -9.45 19.20 -28.37
N TYR A 153 -9.45 19.12 -29.70
CA TYR A 153 -10.53 19.59 -30.56
C TYR A 153 -10.73 18.65 -31.75
N SER A 154 -11.90 18.01 -31.82
CA SER A 154 -12.28 17.07 -32.88
C SER A 154 -12.24 17.68 -34.28
N ASP A 155 -12.52 18.99 -34.38
CA ASP A 155 -12.45 19.74 -35.63
C ASP A 155 -11.04 19.82 -36.24
N ASP A 156 -9.98 19.59 -35.44
CA ASP A 156 -8.60 19.53 -35.93
C ASP A 156 -8.30 18.17 -36.61
N PHE A 157 -9.20 17.19 -36.46
CA PHE A 157 -9.07 15.81 -36.96
C PHE A 157 -10.25 15.40 -37.86
N LYS A 158 -10.83 16.35 -38.60
CA LYS A 158 -11.96 16.09 -39.51
C LYS A 158 -11.64 14.95 -40.50
N GLY A 159 -12.54 13.97 -40.57
CA GLY A 159 -12.40 12.80 -41.46
C GLY A 159 -11.57 11.65 -40.87
N VAL A 160 -10.94 11.84 -39.72
CA VAL A 160 -10.19 10.80 -39.03
C VAL A 160 -11.13 9.97 -38.16
N ARG A 161 -11.40 8.72 -38.58
CA ARG A 161 -12.37 7.83 -37.89
C ARG A 161 -11.95 7.43 -36.48
N THR A 162 -10.66 7.48 -36.17
CA THR A 162 -10.09 7.08 -34.88
C THR A 162 -9.92 8.24 -33.90
N ALA A 163 -10.37 9.44 -34.29
CA ALA A 163 -10.26 10.63 -33.47
C ALA A 163 -11.25 10.56 -32.29
N PHE A 164 -10.89 11.19 -31.17
CA PHE A 164 -11.78 11.34 -30.03
C PHE A 164 -13.03 12.17 -30.44
N PRO A 165 -14.22 11.88 -29.90
CA PRO A 165 -15.45 12.55 -30.27
C PRO A 165 -15.52 13.97 -29.70
N LYS A 166 -16.52 14.74 -30.16
CA LYS A 166 -16.80 16.12 -29.69
C LYS A 166 -16.93 16.28 -28.18
N TYR A 167 -17.21 15.20 -27.45
CA TYR A 167 -17.23 15.19 -26.00
C TYR A 167 -15.92 15.75 -25.38
N PHE A 168 -14.78 15.52 -26.03
CA PHE A 168 -13.46 15.95 -25.54
C PHE A 168 -13.09 17.39 -25.96
N ASP A 169 -13.92 18.06 -26.77
CA ASP A 169 -13.60 19.39 -27.30
C ASP A 169 -13.42 20.40 -26.17
N GLY A 170 -12.26 21.09 -26.16
CA GLY A 170 -11.92 22.11 -25.18
C GLY A 170 -11.57 21.58 -23.78
N LYS A 171 -11.52 20.26 -23.58
CA LYS A 171 -11.09 19.68 -22.30
C LYS A 171 -9.57 19.59 -22.22
N LEU A 172 -9.01 19.99 -21.07
CA LEU A 172 -7.57 19.87 -20.77
C LEU A 172 -7.30 18.51 -20.12
N LEU A 173 -6.32 17.77 -20.64
CA LEU A 173 -5.76 16.63 -19.92
C LEU A 173 -4.76 17.10 -18.87
N ILE A 174 -4.88 16.60 -17.65
CA ILE A 174 -3.92 16.81 -16.57
C ILE A 174 -3.49 15.46 -16.01
N TYR A 175 -2.26 15.37 -15.52
CA TYR A 175 -1.70 14.11 -15.01
C TYR A 175 -0.67 14.36 -13.91
N ASP A 176 -0.42 13.33 -13.10
CA ASP A 176 0.61 13.34 -12.08
C ASP A 176 1.52 12.12 -12.22
N TRP A 177 2.82 12.39 -12.24
CA TRP A 177 3.84 11.39 -12.47
C TRP A 177 4.16 10.53 -11.23
N MET A 178 3.99 11.03 -10.01
CA MET A 178 4.15 10.26 -8.77
C MET A 178 2.92 9.39 -8.47
N ARG A 179 1.72 9.93 -8.69
CA ARG A 179 0.44 9.35 -8.27
C ARG A 179 -0.27 8.57 -9.38
N ASN A 180 0.29 8.57 -10.59
CA ASN A 180 -0.14 7.75 -11.72
C ASN A 180 -1.64 7.90 -12.04
N TRP A 181 -2.12 9.15 -12.05
CA TRP A 181 -3.49 9.46 -12.44
C TRP A 181 -3.51 10.39 -13.65
N MET A 182 -4.64 10.37 -14.36
CA MET A 182 -5.00 11.31 -15.42
C MET A 182 -6.43 11.79 -15.17
N PHE A 183 -6.68 13.09 -15.37
CA PHE A 183 -8.01 13.68 -15.34
C PHE A 183 -8.25 14.54 -16.59
N LEU A 184 -9.52 14.65 -16.98
CA LEU A 184 -10.01 15.64 -17.92
C LEU A 184 -10.62 16.80 -17.16
N VAL A 185 -10.20 18.02 -17.50
CA VAL A 185 -10.78 19.25 -16.96
C VAL A 185 -11.67 19.87 -18.02
N SER A 186 -12.97 19.89 -17.77
CA SER A 186 -13.95 20.61 -18.58
C SER A 186 -13.91 22.09 -18.21
N MET A 187 -13.86 22.96 -19.21
CA MET A 187 -13.78 24.42 -19.01
C MET A 187 -14.91 25.16 -19.74
N ASP A 188 -15.31 26.30 -19.19
CA ASP A 188 -16.17 27.25 -19.91
C ASP A 188 -15.40 28.01 -20.99
N LYS A 189 -16.10 28.88 -21.74
CA LYS A 189 -15.49 29.70 -22.80
C LYS A 189 -14.44 30.69 -22.29
N GLN A 190 -14.48 31.01 -21.00
CA GLN A 190 -13.53 31.90 -20.34
C GLN A 190 -12.32 31.14 -19.79
N GLY A 191 -12.34 29.80 -19.81
CA GLY A 191 -11.29 28.92 -19.30
C GLY A 191 -11.43 28.57 -17.82
N ALA A 192 -12.57 28.84 -17.18
CA ALA A 192 -12.83 28.47 -15.80
C ALA A 192 -13.23 26.98 -15.70
N ILE A 193 -12.84 26.32 -14.60
CA ILE A 193 -13.16 24.91 -14.34
C ILE A 193 -14.66 24.75 -14.17
N MET A 194 -15.23 23.83 -14.94
CA MET A 194 -16.63 23.39 -14.81
C MET A 194 -16.71 22.03 -14.14
N ASP A 195 -15.83 21.11 -14.52
CA ASP A 195 -15.82 19.73 -14.02
C ASP A 195 -14.44 19.08 -14.17
N ILE A 196 -14.15 18.10 -13.33
CA ILE A 196 -12.91 17.31 -13.36
C ILE A 196 -13.28 15.83 -13.21
N GLU A 197 -13.00 15.04 -14.25
CA GLU A 197 -13.37 13.62 -14.30
C GLU A 197 -12.16 12.72 -14.57
N PRO A 198 -12.10 11.51 -14.00
CA PRO A 198 -10.98 10.60 -14.22
C PRO A 198 -10.92 10.13 -15.68
N PHE A 199 -9.72 10.12 -16.25
CA PHE A 199 -9.46 9.54 -17.56
C PHE A 199 -8.82 8.16 -17.40
N MET A 200 -9.49 7.13 -17.93
CA MET A 200 -9.06 5.72 -17.83
C MET A 200 -8.84 5.24 -16.37
N PRO A 201 -9.83 5.39 -15.45
CA PRO A 201 -9.66 5.14 -14.01
C PRO A 201 -9.24 3.72 -13.62
N HIS A 202 -9.49 2.73 -14.49
CA HIS A 202 -9.16 1.32 -14.25
C HIS A 202 -7.81 0.90 -14.86
N THR A 203 -7.10 1.84 -15.49
CA THR A 203 -5.78 1.56 -16.08
C THR A 203 -4.69 1.86 -15.06
N LYS A 204 -3.77 0.90 -14.88
CA LYS A 204 -2.54 1.13 -14.11
C LYS A 204 -1.50 1.79 -15.00
N PHE A 205 -1.09 3.00 -14.62
CA PHE A 205 -0.01 3.74 -15.26
C PHE A 205 1.30 3.64 -14.47
N ASN A 206 2.42 3.79 -15.16
CA ASN A 206 3.76 3.75 -14.60
C ASN A 206 4.53 5.03 -14.97
N ASN A 207 4.39 6.05 -14.14
CA ASN A 207 5.18 7.28 -14.15
C ASN A 207 5.05 8.03 -15.50
N ILE A 208 3.86 8.62 -15.73
CA ILE A 208 3.46 9.30 -16.98
C ILE A 208 4.31 10.56 -17.20
N MET A 209 5.01 10.62 -18.33
CA MET A 209 5.99 11.68 -18.63
C MET A 209 5.53 12.72 -19.63
N ASP A 210 4.69 12.33 -20.59
CA ASP A 210 4.26 13.21 -21.68
C ASP A 210 3.00 12.69 -22.35
N LEU A 211 2.25 13.62 -22.95
CA LEU A 211 1.00 13.36 -23.68
C LEU A 211 0.94 14.22 -24.94
N ALA A 212 0.60 13.62 -26.07
CA ALA A 212 0.38 14.36 -27.32
C ALA A 212 -0.68 13.70 -28.19
N TYR A 213 -1.56 14.48 -28.81
CA TYR A 213 -2.41 13.99 -29.88
C TYR A 213 -1.62 13.88 -31.18
N GLY A 214 -1.63 12.69 -31.79
CA GLY A 214 -1.04 12.45 -33.10
C GLY A 214 -1.93 12.99 -34.24
N PRO A 215 -1.40 13.12 -35.47
CA PRO A 215 -2.19 13.54 -36.63
C PRO A 215 -3.32 12.56 -37.01
N ASP A 216 -3.27 11.34 -36.47
CA ASP A 216 -4.29 10.30 -36.56
C ASP A 216 -5.40 10.43 -35.50
N GLY A 217 -5.44 11.56 -34.78
CA GLY A 217 -6.46 11.87 -33.78
C GLY A 217 -6.37 11.02 -32.51
N LYS A 218 -5.32 10.21 -32.35
CA LYS A 218 -5.10 9.34 -31.19
C LYS A 218 -4.21 10.02 -30.15
N LEU A 219 -4.36 9.63 -28.89
CA LEU A 219 -3.53 10.15 -27.81
C LEU A 219 -2.31 9.24 -27.62
N TYR A 220 -1.12 9.82 -27.68
CA TYR A 220 0.14 9.13 -27.42
C TYR A 220 0.67 9.55 -26.06
N MET A 221 1.18 8.58 -25.30
CA MET A 221 1.66 8.76 -23.95
C MET A 221 3.03 8.13 -23.78
N LEU A 222 3.94 8.84 -23.12
CA LEU A 222 5.23 8.30 -22.69
C LEU A 222 5.17 7.89 -21.22
N GLU A 223 5.55 6.66 -20.93
CA GLU A 223 5.77 6.18 -19.56
C GLU A 223 7.25 5.99 -19.29
N TYR A 224 7.69 6.53 -18.15
CA TYR A 224 9.07 6.41 -17.70
C TYR A 224 9.43 4.99 -17.27
N GLY A 225 8.44 4.23 -16.76
CA GLY A 225 8.65 2.96 -16.07
C GLY A 225 8.90 3.14 -14.57
N THR A 226 9.01 2.04 -13.84
CA THR A 226 8.93 2.03 -12.38
C THR A 226 10.22 2.41 -11.64
N GLN A 227 11.40 2.38 -12.29
CA GLN A 227 12.71 2.61 -11.64
C GLN A 227 13.36 3.93 -12.07
N TRP A 228 13.85 4.75 -11.13
CA TRP A 228 14.48 6.03 -11.45
C TRP A 228 15.92 5.89 -11.94
N PHE A 229 16.28 6.73 -12.91
CA PHE A 229 17.65 6.89 -13.43
C PHE A 229 18.28 5.58 -13.91
N LYS A 230 17.44 4.65 -14.36
CA LYS A 230 17.79 3.29 -14.78
C LYS A 230 17.11 2.96 -16.10
N GLN A 231 17.60 1.91 -16.76
CA GLN A 231 16.90 1.33 -17.89
C GLN A 231 15.67 0.58 -17.38
N ASN A 232 14.49 1.11 -17.69
CA ASN A 232 13.21 0.49 -17.40
C ASN A 232 12.79 -0.42 -18.55
N PHE A 233 12.63 -1.72 -18.29
CA PHE A 233 12.05 -2.64 -19.28
C PHE A 233 10.55 -2.43 -19.47
N ASP A 234 9.90 -1.78 -18.50
CA ASP A 234 8.50 -1.37 -18.52
C ASP A 234 8.30 0.06 -19.05
N ALA A 235 9.36 0.78 -19.43
CA ALA A 235 9.22 2.04 -20.16
C ALA A 235 8.62 1.80 -21.54
N ARG A 236 7.66 2.63 -21.93
CA ARG A 236 6.90 2.41 -23.17
C ARG A 236 6.32 3.69 -23.74
N LEU A 237 6.20 3.70 -25.06
CA LEU A 237 5.30 4.59 -25.79
C LEU A 237 3.95 3.88 -25.94
N ILE A 238 2.91 4.49 -25.41
CA ILE A 238 1.54 3.96 -25.44
C ILE A 238 0.73 4.79 -26.42
N ARG A 239 -0.07 4.09 -27.23
CA ARG A 239 -1.10 4.69 -28.07
C ARG A 239 -2.47 4.38 -27.46
N ILE A 240 -3.25 5.42 -27.22
CA ILE A 240 -4.60 5.35 -26.65
C ILE A 240 -5.59 5.66 -27.77
N ASP A 241 -6.39 4.66 -28.12
CA ASP A 241 -7.39 4.72 -29.16
C ASP A 241 -8.76 4.94 -28.49
N TYR A 242 -9.49 5.99 -28.89
CA TYR A 242 -10.88 6.12 -28.48
C TYR A 242 -11.71 5.07 -29.23
N ASN A 243 -12.23 4.10 -28.48
CA ASN A 243 -13.12 3.08 -29.02
C ASN A 243 -14.57 3.38 -28.62
N GLY A 244 -15.19 4.34 -29.31
CA GLY A 244 -16.64 4.56 -29.22
C GLY A 244 -17.37 3.79 -30.31
N GLY A 245 -18.42 3.06 -29.94
CA GLY A 245 -19.11 2.10 -30.80
C GLY A 245 -19.23 0.76 -30.09
N ASN A 246 -19.05 -0.34 -30.82
CA ASN A 246 -19.00 -1.69 -30.26
C ASN A 246 -17.69 -1.92 -29.50
N ARG A 247 -17.71 -1.78 -28.18
CA ARG A 247 -16.55 -2.02 -27.32
C ARG A 247 -16.35 -3.53 -27.21
N PRO A 248 -15.10 -4.04 -27.32
CA PRO A 248 -14.87 -5.46 -27.19
C PRO A 248 -15.32 -5.93 -25.80
N PRO A 249 -15.77 -7.18 -25.68
CA PRO A 249 -16.16 -7.75 -24.40
C PRO A 249 -15.01 -7.66 -23.39
N GLN A 250 -15.32 -7.66 -22.10
CA GLN A 250 -14.34 -7.84 -21.04
C GLN A 250 -14.30 -9.32 -20.66
N ALA A 251 -13.42 -10.09 -21.29
CA ALA A 251 -13.21 -11.50 -20.94
C ALA A 251 -12.58 -11.62 -19.55
N VAL A 252 -13.16 -12.46 -18.71
CA VAL A 252 -12.63 -12.86 -17.40
C VAL A 252 -12.48 -14.36 -17.40
N LEU A 253 -11.30 -14.85 -17.04
CA LEU A 253 -11.01 -16.28 -16.93
C LEU A 253 -10.49 -16.56 -15.53
N THR A 254 -11.23 -17.35 -14.77
CA THR A 254 -10.81 -17.85 -13.46
C THR A 254 -10.60 -19.36 -13.54
N VAL A 255 -9.76 -19.90 -12.65
CA VAL A 255 -9.42 -21.33 -12.64
C VAL A 255 -9.45 -21.86 -11.22
N ASN A 256 -9.90 -23.12 -11.06
CA ASN A 256 -9.91 -23.76 -9.74
C ASN A 256 -8.49 -24.16 -9.26
N LYS A 257 -7.57 -24.38 -10.19
CA LYS A 257 -6.16 -24.75 -9.94
C LYS A 257 -5.27 -24.17 -11.03
N THR A 258 -4.08 -23.71 -10.65
CA THR A 258 -3.05 -23.21 -11.59
C THR A 258 -1.90 -24.20 -11.79
N ASN A 259 -1.85 -25.26 -11.00
CA ASN A 259 -0.83 -26.29 -11.08
C ASN A 259 -1.36 -27.62 -10.51
N GLY A 260 -0.63 -28.70 -10.77
CA GLY A 260 -0.94 -30.01 -10.23
C GLY A 260 -0.24 -31.16 -10.95
N ALA A 261 -0.25 -32.31 -10.31
CA ALA A 261 0.30 -33.55 -10.87
C ALA A 261 -0.54 -34.08 -12.03
N LEU A 262 0.08 -34.89 -12.91
CA LEU A 262 -0.63 -35.52 -14.03
C LEU A 262 -1.45 -36.75 -13.59
N PRO A 263 -2.58 -37.03 -14.26
CA PRO A 263 -3.29 -36.10 -15.14
C PRO A 263 -3.93 -34.96 -14.34
N LEU A 264 -3.78 -33.72 -14.81
CA LEU A 264 -4.30 -32.53 -14.15
C LEU A 264 -5.60 -32.10 -14.81
N THR A 265 -6.73 -32.22 -14.10
CA THR A 265 -8.01 -31.67 -14.56
C THR A 265 -8.22 -30.28 -13.96
N VAL A 266 -8.37 -29.28 -14.83
CA VAL A 266 -8.65 -27.88 -14.46
C VAL A 266 -10.05 -27.50 -14.93
N GLU A 267 -10.79 -26.86 -14.03
CA GLU A 267 -12.04 -26.19 -14.35
C GLU A 267 -11.74 -24.70 -14.56
N PHE A 268 -12.16 -24.18 -15.70
CA PHE A 268 -12.09 -22.78 -16.07
C PHE A 268 -13.50 -22.19 -15.99
N ASP A 269 -13.64 -21.01 -15.42
CA ASP A 269 -14.91 -20.33 -15.24
C ASP A 269 -14.82 -18.92 -15.82
N GLU A 270 -15.78 -18.58 -16.69
CA GLU A 270 -15.87 -17.27 -17.33
C GLU A 270 -16.67 -16.24 -16.53
N GLN A 271 -17.06 -16.57 -15.29
CA GLN A 271 -17.79 -15.67 -14.41
C GLN A 271 -17.09 -14.31 -14.27
N GLY A 272 -17.85 -13.23 -14.50
CA GLY A 272 -17.34 -11.87 -14.56
C GLY A 272 -17.08 -11.37 -15.99
N THR A 273 -17.11 -12.27 -16.98
CA THR A 273 -17.12 -11.88 -18.39
C THR A 273 -18.37 -11.07 -18.68
N SER A 274 -18.20 -9.91 -19.30
CA SER A 274 -19.30 -8.99 -19.58
C SER A 274 -19.04 -8.20 -20.85
N ASP A 275 -20.11 -7.72 -21.46
CA ASP A 275 -20.02 -6.78 -22.57
C ASP A 275 -20.33 -5.36 -22.07
N PRO A 276 -19.45 -4.36 -22.33
CA PRO A 276 -19.72 -3.00 -21.90
C PRO A 276 -20.98 -2.38 -22.51
N ASP A 277 -21.41 -2.87 -23.67
CA ASP A 277 -22.59 -2.43 -24.42
C ASP A 277 -23.81 -3.36 -24.17
N SER A 278 -23.66 -4.35 -23.28
CA SER A 278 -24.66 -5.38 -22.97
C SER A 278 -25.04 -6.24 -24.17
N ASP A 279 -24.15 -6.34 -25.15
CA ASP A 279 -24.34 -7.23 -26.30
C ASP A 279 -24.24 -8.71 -25.90
N PRO A 280 -25.01 -9.62 -26.54
CA PRO A 280 -24.85 -11.06 -26.35
C PRO A 280 -23.44 -11.55 -26.71
N LEU A 281 -22.91 -12.45 -25.88
CA LEU A 281 -21.55 -12.97 -26.01
C LEU A 281 -21.51 -14.43 -26.42
N THR A 282 -20.46 -14.78 -27.15
CA THR A 282 -20.06 -16.16 -27.44
C THR A 282 -18.63 -16.37 -26.97
N SER A 283 -18.35 -17.51 -26.33
CA SER A 283 -17.03 -17.82 -25.79
C SER A 283 -16.53 -19.19 -26.25
N GLU A 284 -15.21 -19.27 -26.49
CA GLU A 284 -14.47 -20.51 -26.71
C GLU A 284 -13.20 -20.48 -25.87
N LEU A 285 -12.87 -21.58 -25.19
CA LEU A 285 -11.56 -21.74 -24.55
C LEU A 285 -10.64 -22.47 -25.52
N ILE A 286 -9.45 -21.92 -25.76
CA ILE A 286 -8.46 -22.48 -26.67
C ILE A 286 -7.26 -22.94 -25.83
N VAL A 287 -6.88 -24.21 -25.97
CA VAL A 287 -5.71 -24.80 -25.29
C VAL A 287 -4.88 -25.53 -26.33
N ASP A 288 -3.64 -25.10 -26.56
CA ASP A 288 -2.73 -25.66 -27.59
C ASP A 288 -3.37 -25.83 -28.98
N GLY A 289 -4.25 -24.89 -29.34
CA GLY A 289 -4.96 -24.89 -30.63
C GLY A 289 -6.25 -25.72 -30.65
N GLU A 290 -6.52 -26.54 -29.64
CA GLU A 290 -7.80 -27.21 -29.47
C GLU A 290 -8.84 -26.27 -28.86
N ARG A 291 -10.11 -26.45 -29.24
CA ARG A 291 -11.22 -25.56 -28.84
C ARG A 291 -12.21 -26.30 -27.96
N TYR A 292 -12.60 -25.66 -26.87
CA TYR A 292 -13.51 -26.16 -25.86
C TYR A 292 -14.71 -25.21 -25.73
N THR A 293 -15.90 -25.78 -25.54
CA THR A 293 -17.15 -25.03 -25.34
C THR A 293 -17.58 -25.08 -23.88
N ALA A 294 -18.21 -24.01 -23.41
CA ALA A 294 -18.68 -23.93 -22.04
C ALA A 294 -19.92 -24.81 -21.81
N LYS A 295 -20.04 -25.37 -20.62
CA LYS A 295 -21.27 -25.93 -20.06
C LYS A 295 -21.63 -25.13 -18.81
N ASN A 296 -22.71 -24.34 -18.87
CA ASN A 296 -23.10 -23.40 -17.82
C ASN A 296 -21.99 -22.42 -17.42
N GLY A 297 -21.28 -21.83 -18.39
CA GLY A 297 -20.19 -20.87 -18.15
C GLY A 297 -18.85 -21.47 -17.74
N LYS A 298 -18.74 -22.80 -17.72
CA LYS A 298 -17.54 -23.52 -17.27
C LYS A 298 -16.96 -24.41 -18.36
N PHE A 299 -15.64 -24.47 -18.41
CA PHE A 299 -14.88 -25.37 -19.27
C PHE A 299 -14.09 -26.35 -18.41
N THR A 300 -13.92 -27.58 -18.88
CA THR A 300 -13.11 -28.58 -18.20
C THR A 300 -12.07 -29.11 -19.18
N VAL A 301 -10.79 -29.01 -18.81
CA VAL A 301 -9.66 -29.50 -19.61
C VAL A 301 -8.79 -30.39 -18.75
N THR A 302 -8.37 -31.52 -19.30
CA THR A 302 -7.43 -32.45 -18.66
C THR A 302 -6.09 -32.38 -19.37
N PHE A 303 -5.03 -32.11 -18.62
CA PHE A 303 -3.66 -32.06 -19.08
C PHE A 303 -2.95 -33.36 -18.72
N ASP A 304 -2.57 -34.14 -19.72
CA ASP A 304 -1.91 -35.45 -19.56
C ASP A 304 -0.39 -35.41 -19.75
N LYS A 305 0.15 -34.27 -20.21
CA LYS A 305 1.58 -34.08 -20.48
C LYS A 305 2.14 -32.98 -19.58
N PRO A 306 3.40 -33.12 -19.11
CA PRO A 306 4.00 -32.09 -18.29
C PRO A 306 4.33 -30.87 -19.16
N GLY A 307 4.08 -29.67 -18.64
CA GLY A 307 4.33 -28.44 -19.37
C GLY A 307 3.64 -27.23 -18.77
N VAL A 308 4.02 -26.06 -19.29
CA VAL A 308 3.35 -24.79 -19.01
C VAL A 308 2.40 -24.49 -20.17
N TYR A 309 1.12 -24.40 -19.86
CA TYR A 309 0.05 -24.12 -20.79
C TYR A 309 -0.48 -22.70 -20.57
N THR A 310 -0.92 -22.05 -21.64
CA THR A 310 -1.58 -20.74 -21.56
C THR A 310 -2.97 -20.79 -22.21
N PRO A 311 -3.97 -21.44 -21.58
CA PRO A 311 -5.34 -21.42 -22.05
C PRO A 311 -5.85 -20.00 -22.34
N GLU A 312 -6.47 -19.83 -23.50
CA GLU A 312 -6.99 -18.56 -23.98
C GLU A 312 -8.52 -18.61 -24.03
N LEU A 313 -9.20 -17.92 -23.12
CA LEU A 313 -10.64 -17.68 -23.23
C LEU A 313 -10.85 -16.56 -24.22
N ARG A 314 -11.37 -16.90 -25.40
CA ARG A 314 -11.73 -15.94 -26.43
C ARG A 314 -13.23 -15.65 -26.36
N VAL A 315 -13.58 -14.39 -26.18
CA VAL A 315 -14.97 -13.92 -26.07
C VAL A 315 -15.25 -12.98 -27.24
N ARG A 316 -16.41 -13.15 -27.88
CA ARG A 316 -16.85 -12.38 -29.04
C ARG A 316 -18.28 -11.87 -28.84
N ASP A 317 -18.50 -10.59 -29.14
CA ASP A 317 -19.85 -10.00 -29.20
C ASP A 317 -20.55 -10.24 -30.55
N GLN A 318 -21.84 -9.95 -30.60
CA GLN A 318 -22.67 -10.10 -31.80
C GLN A 318 -22.24 -9.23 -32.99
N ASN A 319 -21.54 -8.12 -32.72
CA ASN A 319 -21.09 -7.13 -33.70
C ASN A 319 -19.66 -7.43 -34.21
N GLY A 320 -19.05 -8.51 -33.72
CA GLY A 320 -17.80 -9.08 -34.18
C GLY A 320 -16.54 -8.65 -33.43
N ALA A 321 -16.62 -7.79 -32.40
CA ALA A 321 -15.43 -7.50 -31.60
C ALA A 321 -15.10 -8.65 -30.63
N VAL A 322 -13.83 -8.75 -30.27
CA VAL A 322 -13.25 -9.92 -29.61
C VAL A 322 -12.32 -9.46 -28.51
N SER A 323 -12.36 -10.14 -27.37
CA SER A 323 -11.35 -10.07 -26.33
C SER A 323 -10.84 -11.46 -25.95
N VAL A 324 -9.67 -11.49 -25.30
CA VAL A 324 -9.02 -12.72 -24.87
C VAL A 324 -8.54 -12.56 -23.44
N ALA A 325 -8.93 -13.48 -22.56
CA ALA A 325 -8.35 -13.67 -21.23
C ALA A 325 -7.47 -14.92 -21.23
N ARG A 326 -6.43 -14.91 -20.39
CA ARG A 326 -5.46 -16.01 -20.31
C ARG A 326 -5.24 -16.43 -18.87
N ALA A 327 -4.95 -17.71 -18.67
CA ALA A 327 -4.46 -18.26 -17.41
C ALA A 327 -3.19 -19.06 -17.69
N GLU A 328 -2.23 -19.08 -16.76
CA GLU A 328 -1.09 -20.00 -16.83
C GLU A 328 -1.42 -21.26 -16.02
N ILE A 329 -1.26 -22.42 -16.64
CA ILE A 329 -1.44 -23.73 -16.00
C ILE A 329 -0.13 -24.51 -16.07
N ILE A 330 0.35 -24.98 -14.92
CA ILE A 330 1.56 -25.81 -14.81
C ILE A 330 1.13 -27.26 -14.58
N ALA A 331 1.12 -28.07 -15.63
CA ALA A 331 0.76 -29.47 -15.52
C ALA A 331 1.99 -30.34 -15.24
N GLY A 332 1.86 -31.29 -14.32
CA GLY A 332 2.90 -32.22 -13.92
C GLY A 332 3.85 -31.72 -12.84
N ASN A 333 3.48 -30.67 -12.11
CA ASN A 333 4.13 -30.30 -10.87
C ASN A 333 3.05 -29.83 -9.88
N GLU A 334 2.80 -30.59 -8.82
CA GLU A 334 1.86 -30.21 -7.76
C GLU A 334 2.57 -29.29 -6.76
N SER A 335 1.87 -28.28 -6.24
CA SER A 335 2.45 -27.45 -5.17
C SER A 335 2.82 -28.33 -3.96
N PRO A 336 4.05 -28.21 -3.42
CA PRO A 336 4.42 -28.94 -2.23
C PRO A 336 3.54 -28.55 -1.05
N LYS A 337 3.43 -29.44 -0.07
CA LYS A 337 2.70 -29.20 1.18
C LYS A 337 3.66 -29.23 2.35
N VAL A 338 3.99 -28.06 2.88
CA VAL A 338 4.78 -27.89 4.09
C VAL A 338 3.85 -27.80 5.29
N THR A 339 4.09 -28.61 6.32
CA THR A 339 3.39 -28.56 7.60
C THR A 339 4.38 -28.36 8.74
N ILE A 340 4.00 -27.51 9.70
CA ILE A 340 4.70 -27.37 10.99
C ILE A 340 3.74 -27.86 12.07
N SER A 341 4.25 -28.70 12.96
CA SER A 341 3.54 -29.21 14.12
C SER A 341 4.31 -28.91 15.39
N ILE A 342 3.56 -28.64 16.47
CA ILE A 342 4.06 -28.55 17.84
C ILE A 342 3.57 -29.82 18.55
N PRO A 343 4.37 -30.90 18.56
CA PRO A 343 3.93 -32.20 19.08
C PRO A 343 3.73 -32.19 20.59
N GLU A 344 4.48 -31.34 21.31
CA GLU A 344 4.46 -31.21 22.76
C GLU A 344 4.40 -29.73 23.15
N GLY A 345 3.71 -29.42 24.24
CA GLY A 345 3.60 -28.06 24.76
C GLY A 345 2.38 -27.31 24.26
N ASN A 346 2.43 -25.99 24.40
CA ASN A 346 1.33 -25.09 24.02
C ASN A 346 1.46 -24.68 22.56
N LYS A 347 0.35 -24.74 21.82
CA LYS A 347 0.31 -24.40 20.39
C LYS A 347 0.04 -22.91 20.13
N THR A 348 -0.43 -22.19 21.14
CA THR A 348 -0.79 -20.78 21.03
C THR A 348 0.24 -19.87 21.68
N PHE A 349 0.81 -20.27 22.82
CA PHE A 349 1.62 -19.42 23.67
C PHE A 349 3.05 -19.91 23.80
N TYR A 350 4.00 -18.97 23.84
CA TYR A 350 5.33 -19.27 24.35
C TYR A 350 5.41 -18.94 25.85
N PHE A 351 6.25 -19.67 26.57
CA PHE A 351 6.61 -19.37 27.96
C PHE A 351 8.10 -19.11 28.01
N PRO A 352 8.57 -17.94 28.49
CA PRO A 352 9.99 -17.62 28.55
C PRO A 352 10.81 -18.73 29.19
N GLY A 353 11.90 -19.13 28.52
CA GLY A 353 12.79 -20.21 28.99
C GLY A 353 12.21 -21.63 28.91
N THR A 354 10.95 -21.81 28.49
CA THR A 354 10.36 -23.14 28.25
C THR A 354 10.62 -23.54 26.80
N ALA A 355 11.29 -24.67 26.59
CA ALA A 355 11.58 -25.18 25.26
C ALA A 355 10.28 -25.55 24.51
N VAL A 356 10.22 -25.22 23.23
CA VAL A 356 9.11 -25.56 22.34
C VAL A 356 9.61 -26.55 21.29
N SER A 357 9.10 -27.77 21.38
CA SER A 357 9.36 -28.82 20.39
C SER A 357 8.59 -28.54 19.12
N TYR A 358 9.23 -28.71 17.96
CA TYR A 358 8.58 -28.59 16.66
C TYR A 358 9.01 -29.72 15.73
N ALA A 359 8.14 -30.04 14.78
CA ALA A 359 8.42 -30.94 13.68
C ALA A 359 7.85 -30.39 12.38
N VAL A 360 8.68 -30.36 11.35
CA VAL A 360 8.35 -29.96 9.98
C VAL A 360 8.26 -31.20 9.10
N GLU A 361 7.19 -31.29 8.33
CA GLU A 361 7.05 -32.31 7.29
C GLU A 361 6.76 -31.63 5.95
N VAL A 362 7.45 -32.09 4.91
CA VAL A 362 7.17 -31.70 3.54
C VAL A 362 6.68 -32.92 2.81
N ASN A 363 5.54 -32.78 2.16
CA ASN A 363 4.97 -33.77 1.26
C ASN A 363 4.77 -33.14 -0.10
N ASP A 364 5.37 -33.75 -1.10
CA ASP A 364 5.30 -33.36 -2.49
C ASP A 364 5.01 -34.61 -3.33
N ARG A 365 4.16 -34.49 -4.36
CA ARG A 365 3.74 -35.67 -5.10
C ARG A 365 4.84 -36.19 -6.02
N GLU A 366 5.67 -35.30 -6.56
CA GLU A 366 6.74 -35.60 -7.49
C GLU A 366 8.06 -35.91 -6.77
N ASP A 367 8.41 -35.10 -5.77
CA ASP A 367 9.67 -35.19 -5.01
C ASP A 367 9.59 -36.19 -3.84
N GLY A 368 8.39 -36.60 -3.45
CA GLY A 368 8.13 -37.47 -2.31
C GLY A 368 8.02 -36.70 -1.00
N SER A 369 8.62 -37.19 0.08
CA SER A 369 8.46 -36.55 1.39
C SER A 369 9.73 -36.56 2.21
N THR A 370 9.77 -35.69 3.21
CA THR A 370 10.82 -35.75 4.25
C THR A 370 10.72 -37.03 5.07
N SER A 371 9.51 -37.59 5.24
CA SER A 371 9.28 -38.83 5.98
C SER A 371 9.76 -40.08 5.23
N SER A 372 9.70 -40.08 3.90
CA SER A 372 10.24 -41.14 3.04
C SER A 372 11.74 -41.01 2.76
N GLY A 373 12.36 -39.89 3.16
CA GLY A 373 13.78 -39.59 2.93
C GLY A 373 14.10 -39.14 1.49
N LYS A 374 13.09 -38.99 0.63
CA LYS A 374 13.29 -38.50 -0.75
C LYS A 374 13.53 -36.99 -0.80
N ILE A 375 12.87 -36.22 0.06
CA ILE A 375 13.19 -34.80 0.28
C ILE A 375 14.26 -34.70 1.36
N ARG A 376 15.42 -34.15 0.99
CA ARG A 376 16.55 -34.02 1.91
C ARG A 376 16.30 -32.92 2.95
N PRO A 377 16.66 -33.10 4.23
CA PRO A 377 16.47 -32.09 5.27
C PRO A 377 17.09 -30.71 4.96
N ASP A 378 18.22 -30.67 4.25
CA ASP A 378 18.93 -29.44 3.90
C ASP A 378 18.27 -28.65 2.75
N SER A 379 17.28 -29.23 2.09
CA SER A 379 16.47 -28.56 1.07
C SER A 379 15.27 -27.80 1.67
N VAL A 380 14.96 -28.05 2.95
CA VAL A 380 13.90 -27.36 3.70
C VAL A 380 14.52 -26.26 4.54
N ARG A 381 14.05 -25.02 4.34
CA ARG A 381 14.49 -23.87 5.14
C ARG A 381 13.54 -23.68 6.31
N ILE A 382 14.08 -23.65 7.52
CA ILE A 382 13.33 -23.48 8.76
C ILE A 382 14.00 -22.36 9.58
N THR A 383 13.22 -21.38 10.03
CA THR A 383 13.70 -20.30 10.91
C THR A 383 12.83 -20.17 12.15
N PHE A 384 13.39 -19.54 13.17
CA PHE A 384 12.70 -19.18 14.41
C PHE A 384 13.05 -17.74 14.75
N ASP A 385 12.07 -16.86 14.59
CA ASP A 385 12.28 -15.41 14.66
C ASP A 385 11.28 -14.77 15.63
N PHE A 386 11.77 -13.79 16.41
CA PHE A 386 10.89 -12.92 17.19
C PHE A 386 10.42 -11.76 16.31
N VAL A 387 9.11 -11.52 16.28
CA VAL A 387 8.49 -10.43 15.52
C VAL A 387 7.67 -9.53 16.44
N LYS A 388 8.02 -8.24 16.44
CA LYS A 388 7.26 -7.18 17.10
C LYS A 388 6.22 -6.63 16.12
N GLY A 389 5.05 -6.21 16.61
CA GLY A 389 4.03 -5.57 15.76
C GLY A 389 3.32 -6.48 14.74
N TYR A 390 3.49 -7.80 14.82
CA TYR A 390 2.76 -8.76 13.99
C TYR A 390 1.25 -8.61 14.23
N ASP A 391 0.43 -8.68 13.18
CA ASP A 391 -1.02 -8.58 13.30
C ASP A 391 -1.56 -9.74 14.15
N MET A 392 -1.73 -9.47 15.44
CA MET A 392 -2.13 -10.43 16.47
C MET A 392 -3.55 -10.96 16.24
N ILE A 393 -4.38 -10.26 15.45
CA ILE A 393 -5.73 -10.71 15.09
C ILE A 393 -5.63 -11.85 14.06
N LYS A 394 -4.68 -11.77 13.11
CA LYS A 394 -4.40 -12.87 12.17
C LYS A 394 -3.73 -14.07 12.84
N VAL A 395 -2.88 -13.85 13.86
CA VAL A 395 -2.28 -14.92 14.67
C VAL A 395 -3.31 -15.62 15.57
N ALA A 396 -4.29 -14.87 16.07
CA ALA A 396 -5.36 -15.41 16.91
C ALA A 396 -6.28 -16.40 16.18
N GLN A 397 -6.32 -16.41 14.84
CA GLN A 397 -7.19 -17.29 14.04
C GLN A 397 -6.63 -18.72 13.84
N GLY A 398 -5.50 -19.06 14.46
CA GLY A 398 -4.94 -20.42 14.42
C GLY A 398 -4.18 -20.74 13.13
N HIS A 399 -3.64 -21.97 13.04
CA HIS A 399 -2.70 -22.47 12.02
C HIS A 399 -3.31 -22.61 10.61
N GLN A 400 -3.96 -21.59 10.08
CA GLN A 400 -4.36 -21.56 8.68
C GLN A 400 -3.34 -20.78 7.86
N LYS A 401 -3.10 -21.27 6.63
CA LYS A 401 -2.17 -20.77 5.62
C LYS A 401 -2.24 -19.26 5.43
N ALA A 402 -1.65 -18.50 6.34
CA ALA A 402 -1.16 -17.18 6.06
C ALA A 402 0.24 -17.43 5.49
N ALA A 403 0.38 -17.36 4.16
CA ALA A 403 1.65 -16.95 3.60
C ALA A 403 2.02 -15.66 4.36
N ALA A 404 3.01 -15.74 5.24
CA ALA A 404 3.38 -14.66 6.12
C ALA A 404 4.05 -13.57 5.28
N GLU A 405 3.24 -12.78 4.58
CA GLU A 405 3.64 -11.45 4.22
C GLU A 405 3.81 -10.69 5.53
N LEU A 406 5.06 -10.42 5.88
CA LEU A 406 5.38 -9.46 6.94
C LEU A 406 4.51 -8.21 6.69
N PRO A 407 3.67 -7.77 7.62
CA PRO A 407 2.71 -6.67 7.39
C PRO A 407 3.34 -5.43 6.75
N GLY A 408 4.60 -5.13 7.11
CA GLY A 408 5.40 -4.06 6.50
C GLY A 408 5.70 -4.22 5.01
N LYS A 409 5.90 -5.46 4.52
CA LYS A 409 6.07 -5.75 3.09
C LYS A 409 4.82 -5.32 2.34
N ALA A 410 3.65 -5.87 2.68
CA ALA A 410 2.38 -5.58 2.02
C ALA A 410 2.07 -4.07 2.03
N LEU A 411 2.37 -3.39 3.14
CA LEU A 411 2.24 -1.93 3.24
C LEU A 411 3.16 -1.19 2.24
N ILE A 412 4.42 -1.60 2.11
CA ILE A 412 5.35 -1.04 1.10
C ILE A 412 4.89 -1.37 -0.32
N GLU A 413 4.35 -2.57 -0.57
CA GLU A 413 3.90 -2.98 -1.90
C GLU A 413 2.68 -2.21 -2.38
N ASN A 414 1.84 -1.75 -1.45
CA ASN A 414 0.66 -0.95 -1.72
C ASN A 414 0.90 0.57 -1.61
N SER A 415 2.16 0.99 -1.41
CA SER A 415 2.56 2.41 -1.34
C SER A 415 3.40 2.83 -2.55
N ASP A 416 3.66 4.13 -2.68
CA ASP A 416 4.54 4.74 -3.70
C ASP A 416 6.05 4.59 -3.39
N CYS A 417 6.40 3.95 -2.27
CA CYS A 417 7.79 3.70 -1.86
C CYS A 417 8.63 3.02 -2.95
N LYS A 418 8.02 2.10 -3.71
CA LYS A 418 8.68 1.35 -4.79
C LYS A 418 9.13 2.23 -5.96
N SER A 419 8.54 3.41 -6.12
CA SER A 419 8.98 4.38 -7.12
C SER A 419 10.42 4.82 -6.84
N CYS A 420 10.81 5.02 -5.57
CA CYS A 420 12.13 5.56 -5.23
C CYS A 420 13.08 4.55 -4.59
N HIS A 421 12.56 3.45 -4.03
CA HIS A 421 13.35 2.44 -3.31
C HIS A 421 13.16 1.05 -3.90
N LEU A 422 14.27 0.37 -4.23
CA LEU A 422 14.28 -1.04 -4.60
C LEU A 422 14.85 -1.88 -3.45
N VAL A 423 14.61 -3.18 -3.48
CA VAL A 423 15.03 -4.09 -2.40
C VAL A 423 16.55 -4.12 -2.28
N ASP A 424 17.25 -4.38 -3.38
CA ASP A 424 18.68 -4.70 -3.41
C ASP A 424 19.54 -3.69 -4.18
N GLN A 425 18.91 -2.75 -4.86
CA GLN A 425 19.59 -1.79 -5.72
C GLN A 425 19.20 -0.34 -5.42
N LYS A 426 20.16 0.57 -5.61
CA LYS A 426 19.91 2.01 -5.51
C LYS A 426 19.09 2.49 -6.72
N SER A 427 18.08 3.32 -6.46
CA SER A 427 17.25 4.05 -7.43
C SER A 427 17.40 5.56 -7.14
N ALA A 428 16.32 6.33 -7.04
CA ALA A 428 16.35 7.71 -6.52
C ALA A 428 16.75 7.74 -5.04
N GLY A 429 16.20 6.81 -4.25
CA GLY A 429 16.59 6.54 -2.87
C GLY A 429 17.57 5.35 -2.74
N PRO A 430 18.14 5.14 -1.54
CA PRO A 430 18.95 3.94 -1.24
C PRO A 430 18.13 2.66 -1.37
N ALA A 431 18.80 1.54 -1.65
CA ALA A 431 18.19 0.22 -1.59
C ALA A 431 17.71 -0.10 -0.17
N PHE A 432 16.63 -0.86 -0.01
CA PHE A 432 16.20 -1.32 1.32
C PHE A 432 17.29 -2.13 2.03
N LEU A 433 18.07 -2.96 1.31
CA LEU A 433 19.24 -3.64 1.87
C LEU A 433 20.32 -2.66 2.38
N GLN A 434 20.55 -1.55 1.69
CA GLN A 434 21.51 -0.54 2.14
C GLN A 434 21.02 0.17 3.41
N VAL A 435 19.72 0.46 3.48
CA VAL A 435 19.10 1.00 4.70
C VAL A 435 19.22 -0.02 5.84
N ALA A 436 18.90 -1.28 5.59
CA ALA A 436 19.02 -2.35 6.57
C ALA A 436 20.45 -2.49 7.10
N ASP A 437 21.44 -2.46 6.21
CA ASP A 437 22.85 -2.59 6.57
C ASP A 437 23.38 -1.38 7.35
N ARG A 438 23.00 -0.15 6.95
CA ARG A 438 23.44 1.07 7.64
C ARG A 438 22.89 1.18 9.06
N TYR A 439 21.64 0.78 9.26
CA TYR A 439 20.92 0.95 10.52
C TYR A 439 20.86 -0.33 11.36
N ARG A 440 21.58 -1.39 10.96
CA ARG A 440 21.56 -2.72 11.59
C ARG A 440 21.76 -2.69 13.10
N ASP A 441 22.66 -1.84 13.58
CA ASP A 441 23.07 -1.78 14.98
C ASP A 441 22.46 -0.60 15.75
N ASP A 442 21.58 0.19 15.11
CA ASP A 442 20.91 1.34 15.74
C ASP A 442 19.60 0.89 16.40
N LYS A 443 19.58 0.88 17.74
CA LYS A 443 18.42 0.47 18.56
C LYS A 443 17.19 1.36 18.37
N ASP A 444 17.37 2.59 17.89
CA ASP A 444 16.29 3.54 17.65
C ASP A 444 15.92 3.63 16.15
N ALA A 445 16.50 2.77 15.30
CA ALA A 445 16.32 2.81 13.85
C ALA A 445 14.84 2.81 13.44
N VAL A 446 14.03 1.94 14.08
CA VAL A 446 12.60 1.82 13.78
C VAL A 446 11.87 3.15 13.99
N ALA A 447 12.09 3.81 15.12
CA ALA A 447 11.44 5.09 15.42
C ALA A 447 11.97 6.23 14.53
N LYS A 448 13.29 6.32 14.33
CA LYS A 448 13.92 7.37 13.52
C LYS A 448 13.50 7.28 12.04
N LEU A 449 13.51 6.08 11.48
CA LEU A 449 13.15 5.87 10.08
C LEU A 449 11.64 5.98 9.85
N ALA A 450 10.80 5.58 10.80
CA ALA A 450 9.35 5.82 10.72
C ALA A 450 9.05 7.33 10.67
N ASP A 451 9.67 8.10 11.57
CA ASP A 451 9.57 9.57 11.54
C ASP A 451 10.12 10.16 10.22
N LYS A 452 11.18 9.56 9.65
CA LYS A 452 11.75 9.96 8.36
C LYS A 452 10.79 9.70 7.19
N ILE A 453 10.08 8.56 7.18
CA ILE A 453 9.06 8.24 6.16
C ILE A 453 7.94 9.28 6.19
N ILE A 454 7.44 9.60 7.39
CA ILE A 454 6.30 10.51 7.59
C ILE A 454 6.68 11.95 7.23
N LYS A 455 7.85 12.42 7.67
CA LYS A 455 8.28 13.81 7.52
C LYS A 455 9.08 14.10 6.24
N GLY A 456 9.64 13.07 5.61
CA GLY A 456 10.53 13.21 4.46
C GLY A 456 11.90 13.85 4.80
N GLY A 457 12.52 14.45 3.79
CA GLY A 457 13.70 15.30 3.88
C GLY A 457 15.00 14.68 3.34
N ALA A 458 16.11 15.41 3.47
CA ALA A 458 17.38 15.11 2.79
C ALA A 458 18.58 14.83 3.73
N GLY A 459 19.76 14.60 3.16
CA GLY A 459 21.06 14.75 3.84
C GLY A 459 21.77 13.46 4.27
N VAL A 460 21.04 12.38 4.56
CA VAL A 460 21.68 11.13 5.05
C VAL A 460 22.30 10.30 3.92
N TRP A 461 21.66 10.30 2.75
CA TRP A 461 22.01 9.47 1.59
C TRP A 461 22.42 10.29 0.37
N GLY A 462 22.70 11.58 0.57
CA GLY A 462 23.01 12.56 -0.48
C GLY A 462 22.06 13.77 -0.45
N THR A 463 22.06 14.52 -1.55
CA THR A 463 21.27 15.75 -1.72
C THR A 463 19.84 15.49 -2.20
N THR A 464 19.53 14.28 -2.67
CA THR A 464 18.17 13.90 -3.08
C THR A 464 17.25 13.87 -1.86
N GLU A 465 16.14 14.62 -1.91
CA GLU A 465 15.17 14.69 -0.83
C GLU A 465 14.19 13.52 -0.92
N MET A 466 13.82 12.95 0.23
CA MET A 466 12.74 11.97 0.32
C MET A 466 11.41 12.70 0.51
N ALA A 467 10.41 12.40 -0.34
CA ALA A 467 9.05 12.91 -0.20
C ALA A 467 8.45 12.54 1.16
N ALA A 468 7.62 13.43 1.73
CA ALA A 468 6.94 13.19 2.99
C ALA A 468 5.69 12.32 2.77
N HIS A 469 5.41 11.41 3.71
CA HIS A 469 4.23 10.56 3.70
C HIS A 469 3.38 10.77 4.98
N PRO A 470 2.82 11.98 5.20
CA PRO A 470 2.08 12.31 6.42
C PRO A 470 0.79 11.48 6.60
N GLN A 471 0.30 10.85 5.53
CA GLN A 471 -0.85 9.97 5.53
C GLN A 471 -0.57 8.58 6.15
N ILE A 472 0.69 8.17 6.25
CA ILE A 472 1.05 6.88 6.84
C ILE A 472 1.08 7.02 8.36
N SER A 473 0.33 6.16 9.05
CA SER A 473 0.31 6.15 10.51
C SER A 473 1.69 5.79 11.07
N LYS A 474 2.02 6.26 12.29
CA LYS A 474 3.30 5.94 12.91
C LYS A 474 3.49 4.44 13.09
N ASP A 475 2.43 3.72 13.44
CA ASP A 475 2.45 2.26 13.60
C ASP A 475 2.74 1.55 12.28
N ASP A 476 2.09 1.94 11.18
CA ASP A 476 2.34 1.33 9.87
C ASP A 476 3.74 1.67 9.33
N ALA A 477 4.20 2.91 9.53
CA ALA A 477 5.57 3.29 9.18
C ALA A 477 6.60 2.46 9.97
N GLN A 478 6.35 2.15 11.24
CA GLN A 478 7.21 1.27 12.02
C GLN A 478 7.23 -0.15 11.46
N LYS A 479 6.07 -0.75 11.13
CA LYS A 479 6.00 -2.08 10.48
C LYS A 479 6.76 -2.12 9.17
N MET A 480 6.63 -1.08 8.33
CA MET A 480 7.39 -0.95 7.07
C MET A 480 8.91 -0.96 7.33
N VAL A 481 9.38 -0.21 8.33
CA VAL A 481 10.80 -0.16 8.69
C VAL A 481 11.30 -1.49 9.25
N GLU A 482 10.51 -2.16 10.09
CA GLU A 482 10.86 -3.48 10.63
C GLU A 482 11.08 -4.50 9.52
N TYR A 483 10.23 -4.49 8.48
CA TYR A 483 10.46 -5.28 7.28
C TYR A 483 11.78 -4.90 6.58
N ILE A 484 12.03 -3.61 6.35
CA ILE A 484 13.26 -3.14 5.70
C ILE A 484 14.49 -3.63 6.44
N LEU A 485 14.55 -3.44 7.77
CA LEU A 485 15.68 -3.86 8.60
C LEU A 485 15.86 -5.39 8.64
N SER A 486 14.76 -6.15 8.50
CA SER A 486 14.83 -7.61 8.43
C SER A 486 15.61 -8.13 7.22
N LEU A 487 15.65 -7.37 6.12
CA LEU A 487 16.35 -7.76 4.89
C LEU A 487 17.87 -7.84 5.07
N GLY A 488 18.44 -7.08 6.03
CA GLY A 488 19.87 -7.03 6.32
C GLY A 488 20.38 -8.08 7.32
N LYS A 489 19.52 -8.96 7.83
CA LYS A 489 19.95 -10.06 8.72
C LYS A 489 20.73 -11.10 7.92
N LYS A 490 21.94 -11.46 8.38
CA LYS A 490 22.74 -12.58 7.81
C LYS A 490 21.85 -13.82 7.67
N LYS A 491 22.02 -14.61 6.59
CA LYS A 491 21.36 -15.92 6.43
C LYS A 491 21.60 -16.76 7.69
N THR A 492 20.63 -16.78 8.59
CA THR A 492 20.64 -17.67 9.76
C THR A 492 20.68 -19.11 9.23
N PRO A 493 21.54 -19.98 9.77
CA PRO A 493 21.50 -21.40 9.46
C PRO A 493 20.08 -21.93 9.65
N SER A 494 19.63 -22.75 8.70
CA SER A 494 18.33 -23.40 8.82
C SER A 494 18.30 -24.30 10.05
N LEU A 495 17.19 -24.30 10.76
CA LEU A 495 16.93 -25.26 11.82
C LEU A 495 16.70 -26.68 11.24
N PRO A 496 16.93 -27.76 12.01
CA PRO A 496 16.64 -29.13 11.57
C PRO A 496 15.13 -29.39 11.42
N LEU A 497 14.74 -30.44 10.68
CA LEU A 497 13.32 -30.82 10.50
C LEU A 497 12.57 -31.10 11.82
N LYS A 498 13.28 -31.56 12.84
CA LYS A 498 12.76 -31.77 14.19
C LYS A 498 13.75 -31.19 15.19
N GLY A 499 13.25 -30.45 16.16
CA GLY A 499 14.10 -29.88 17.18
C GLY A 499 13.30 -29.19 18.27
N SER A 500 14.02 -28.46 19.13
CA SER A 500 13.44 -27.61 20.15
C SER A 500 14.05 -26.22 20.05
N VAL A 501 13.21 -25.20 20.17
CA VAL A 501 13.62 -23.79 20.24
C VAL A 501 13.22 -23.22 21.58
N VAL A 502 14.05 -22.36 22.15
CA VAL A 502 13.77 -21.71 23.44
C VAL A 502 13.41 -20.25 23.16
N PRO A 503 12.16 -19.85 23.40
CA PRO A 503 11.75 -18.44 23.39
C PRO A 503 12.53 -17.65 24.44
N GLY A 504 12.96 -16.45 24.08
CA GLY A 504 13.56 -15.47 24.98
C GLY A 504 12.56 -14.82 25.95
N ASN A 505 12.99 -13.73 26.58
CA ASN A 505 12.25 -13.04 27.64
C ASN A 505 11.40 -11.86 27.13
N GLU A 506 11.25 -11.71 25.82
CA GLU A 506 10.47 -10.68 25.19
C GLU A 506 8.99 -10.84 25.57
N GLN A 507 8.31 -9.74 25.88
CA GLN A 507 6.93 -9.78 26.40
C GLN A 507 5.88 -9.27 25.40
N GLU A 508 6.32 -8.54 24.37
CA GLU A 508 5.46 -7.85 23.40
C GLU A 508 5.81 -8.25 21.96
N GLY A 509 5.24 -9.36 21.51
CA GLY A 509 5.42 -9.88 20.15
C GLY A 509 5.02 -11.34 20.04
N ALA A 510 5.45 -11.96 18.95
CA ALA A 510 5.29 -13.38 18.70
C ALA A 510 6.61 -14.00 18.26
N TYR A 511 6.82 -15.24 18.66
CA TYR A 511 7.86 -16.11 18.14
C TYR A 511 7.28 -16.93 16.99
N VAL A 512 7.87 -16.79 15.80
CA VAL A 512 7.37 -17.41 14.57
C VAL A 512 8.35 -18.46 14.10
N ILE A 513 7.88 -19.70 13.98
CA ILE A 513 8.58 -20.76 13.27
C ILE A 513 8.09 -20.73 11.82
N THR A 514 8.99 -20.48 10.88
CA THR A 514 8.68 -20.47 9.45
C THR A 514 9.39 -21.62 8.76
N ALA A 515 8.69 -22.39 7.93
CA ALA A 515 9.25 -23.45 7.12
C ALA A 515 8.88 -23.23 5.65
N SER A 516 9.85 -23.39 4.76
CA SER A 516 9.63 -23.29 3.31
C SER A 516 10.41 -24.37 2.57
N TYR A 517 9.80 -24.88 1.51
CA TYR A 517 10.41 -25.82 0.59
C TYR A 517 10.18 -25.35 -0.84
N ASN A 518 11.24 -25.36 -1.64
CA ASN A 518 11.16 -25.18 -3.09
C ASN A 518 11.37 -26.56 -3.72
N ASP A 519 10.37 -27.03 -4.45
CA ASP A 519 10.44 -28.31 -5.16
C ASP A 519 11.50 -28.28 -6.28
N GLN A 520 11.78 -29.43 -6.86
CA GLN A 520 12.75 -29.54 -7.96
C GLN A 520 12.14 -29.21 -9.33
N GLY A 521 10.84 -28.92 -9.40
CA GLY A 521 10.06 -28.89 -10.64
C GLY A 521 10.00 -30.25 -11.35
N SER A 522 9.38 -30.29 -12.52
CA SER A 522 9.35 -31.47 -13.40
C SER A 522 9.82 -31.14 -14.82
N LYS A 523 9.99 -32.14 -15.69
CA LYS A 523 10.48 -31.93 -17.06
C LYS A 523 9.55 -30.96 -17.82
N GLY A 524 10.02 -29.72 -18.02
CA GLY A 524 9.29 -28.68 -18.73
C GLY A 524 8.47 -27.73 -17.85
N THR A 525 8.55 -27.87 -16.51
CA THR A 525 7.91 -26.96 -15.55
C THR A 525 8.95 -26.29 -14.65
N ARG A 526 8.59 -25.12 -14.10
CA ARG A 526 9.41 -24.40 -13.11
C ARG A 526 9.16 -24.96 -11.70
N SER A 527 10.11 -24.72 -10.79
CA SER A 527 9.93 -25.08 -9.39
C SER A 527 8.83 -24.26 -8.71
N LEU A 528 8.09 -24.88 -7.81
CA LEU A 528 7.11 -24.23 -6.94
C LEU A 528 7.59 -24.23 -5.50
N THR A 529 7.19 -23.19 -4.76
CA THR A 529 7.54 -23.03 -3.35
C THR A 529 6.27 -23.01 -2.52
N ASP A 530 6.25 -23.78 -1.43
CA ASP A 530 5.27 -23.63 -0.35
C ASP A 530 5.98 -23.15 0.92
N MET A 531 5.28 -22.32 1.67
CA MET A 531 5.77 -21.72 2.91
C MET A 531 4.64 -21.72 3.93
N THR A 532 4.95 -22.20 5.13
CA THR A 532 4.01 -22.20 6.25
C THR A 532 4.68 -21.63 7.49
N SER A 533 3.88 -21.14 8.43
CA SER A 533 4.39 -20.57 9.68
C SER A 533 3.47 -20.89 10.85
N VAL A 534 4.07 -21.06 12.03
CA VAL A 534 3.38 -21.19 13.32
C VAL A 534 3.89 -20.10 14.23
N ALA A 535 2.96 -19.28 14.73
CA ALA A 535 3.26 -18.19 15.62
C ALA A 535 2.81 -18.53 17.05
N LEU A 536 3.74 -18.41 17.99
CA LEU A 536 3.50 -18.50 19.42
C LEU A 536 3.48 -17.08 19.96
N ARG A 537 2.39 -16.67 20.59
CA ARG A 537 2.22 -15.32 21.14
C ARG A 537 2.50 -15.28 22.64
N SER A 538 2.67 -14.07 23.16
CA SER A 538 2.82 -13.83 24.61
C SER A 538 1.62 -14.41 25.38
N PRO A 539 1.82 -15.05 26.55
CA PRO A 539 0.76 -15.60 27.39
C PRO A 539 -0.01 -14.50 28.15
N VAL A 540 0.02 -13.26 27.66
CA VAL A 540 -0.64 -12.10 28.25
C VAL A 540 -1.79 -11.67 27.34
N LEU A 541 -3.02 -11.82 27.85
CA LEU A 541 -4.25 -11.45 27.18
C LEU A 541 -4.68 -10.06 27.67
N LYS A 542 -4.49 -9.05 26.84
CA LYS A 542 -4.79 -7.65 27.20
C LYS A 542 -6.27 -7.33 26.99
N ALA A 543 -6.82 -6.41 27.77
CA ALA A 543 -8.23 -6.03 27.70
C ALA A 543 -8.67 -5.57 26.29
N GLU A 544 -7.79 -4.93 25.52
CA GLU A 544 -8.07 -4.44 24.17
C GLU A 544 -8.26 -5.58 23.15
N GLN A 545 -7.81 -6.79 23.48
CA GLN A 545 -7.95 -7.98 22.64
C GLN A 545 -9.24 -8.76 22.91
N ALA A 546 -9.95 -8.42 23.99
CA ALA A 546 -11.11 -9.17 24.43
C ALA A 546 -12.37 -8.78 23.63
N VAL A 547 -13.17 -9.78 23.26
CA VAL A 547 -14.51 -9.54 22.72
C VAL A 547 -15.42 -9.17 23.90
N SER A 548 -15.85 -7.91 23.93
CA SER A 548 -16.75 -7.37 24.95
C SER A 548 -17.48 -6.13 24.41
N THR A 549 -18.53 -5.69 25.10
CA THR A 549 -19.16 -4.40 24.77
C THR A 549 -18.15 -3.26 24.99
N PRO A 550 -18.02 -2.28 24.06
CA PRO A 550 -17.07 -1.18 24.21
C PRO A 550 -17.18 -0.48 25.57
N GLY A 551 -16.05 -0.35 26.28
CA GLY A 551 -15.97 0.25 27.61
C GLY A 551 -16.34 -0.67 28.79
N ALA A 552 -16.86 -1.88 28.54
CA ALA A 552 -17.24 -2.81 29.60
C ALA A 552 -16.09 -3.27 30.49
N LEU A 553 -14.86 -3.29 29.95
CA LEU A 553 -13.65 -3.66 30.71
C LEU A 553 -13.03 -2.48 31.47
N LEU A 554 -13.42 -1.24 31.19
CA LEU A 554 -12.98 -0.05 31.94
C LEU A 554 -13.81 0.15 33.22
N ALA A 555 -15.09 -0.24 33.20
CA ALA A 555 -16.00 -0.17 34.33
C ALA A 555 -16.74 -1.51 34.48
N VAL A 556 -16.01 -2.52 34.97
CA VAL A 556 -16.54 -3.89 35.06
C VAL A 556 -17.65 -3.93 36.12
N LYS A 557 -18.81 -4.48 35.75
CA LYS A 557 -19.94 -4.68 36.66
C LYS A 557 -20.20 -6.17 36.91
N HIS A 558 -20.92 -6.46 37.99
CA HIS A 558 -21.39 -7.81 38.27
C HIS A 558 -22.19 -8.40 37.09
N ASN A 559 -21.92 -9.66 36.74
CA ASN A 559 -22.50 -10.42 35.63
C ASN A 559 -22.19 -9.89 34.23
N THR A 560 -21.24 -8.96 34.10
CA THR A 560 -20.63 -8.69 32.79
C THR A 560 -19.62 -9.79 32.45
N SER A 561 -19.32 -9.94 31.17
CA SER A 561 -18.33 -10.90 30.71
C SER A 561 -17.52 -10.37 29.54
N ALA A 562 -16.36 -10.98 29.33
CA ALA A 562 -15.53 -10.80 28.15
C ALA A 562 -14.95 -12.14 27.73
N SER A 563 -14.60 -12.31 26.46
CA SER A 563 -14.02 -13.55 25.96
C SER A 563 -12.74 -13.33 25.17
N PHE A 564 -11.91 -14.38 25.18
CA PHE A 564 -10.76 -14.53 24.32
C PHE A 564 -10.89 -15.83 23.54
N ASP A 565 -10.85 -15.74 22.21
CA ASP A 565 -10.99 -16.89 21.34
C ASP A 565 -9.64 -17.59 21.09
N GLN A 566 -9.71 -18.88 20.72
CA GLN A 566 -8.58 -19.70 20.29
C GLN A 566 -7.45 -19.77 21.33
N ILE A 567 -7.81 -20.13 22.56
CA ILE A 567 -6.88 -20.26 23.69
C ILE A 567 -6.57 -21.74 23.90
N ASP A 568 -5.35 -22.18 23.58
CA ASP A 568 -4.86 -23.51 23.95
C ASP A 568 -4.58 -23.57 25.45
N LEU A 569 -5.46 -24.25 26.18
CA LEU A 569 -5.37 -24.41 27.64
C LEU A 569 -4.52 -25.61 28.07
N THR A 570 -4.06 -26.44 27.12
CA THR A 570 -3.45 -27.76 27.38
C THR A 570 -2.31 -27.74 28.41
N THR A 571 -1.53 -26.67 28.46
CA THR A 571 -0.39 -26.53 29.38
C THR A 571 -0.60 -25.51 30.47
N ILE A 572 -1.77 -24.87 30.55
CA ILE A 572 -2.03 -23.76 31.48
C ILE A 572 -2.47 -24.32 32.83
N LYS A 573 -1.78 -23.92 33.89
CA LYS A 573 -2.03 -24.40 35.27
C LYS A 573 -2.53 -23.29 36.19
N SER A 574 -2.16 -22.06 35.89
CA SER A 574 -2.54 -20.91 36.70
C SER A 574 -2.73 -19.67 35.83
N VAL A 575 -3.48 -18.72 36.38
CA VAL A 575 -3.69 -17.40 35.78
C VAL A 575 -3.46 -16.31 36.80
N TYR A 576 -3.01 -15.15 36.34
CA TYR A 576 -2.93 -13.92 37.13
C TYR A 576 -3.80 -12.86 36.46
N ALA A 577 -4.85 -12.42 37.16
CA ALA A 577 -5.75 -11.40 36.64
C ALA A 577 -5.33 -10.02 37.17
N SER A 578 -4.78 -9.19 36.29
CA SER A 578 -4.39 -7.82 36.60
C SER A 578 -5.58 -6.88 36.43
N VAL A 579 -5.90 -6.13 37.48
CA VAL A 579 -7.01 -5.17 37.48
C VAL A 579 -6.60 -3.88 38.18
N ILE A 580 -7.21 -2.77 37.77
CA ILE A 580 -6.99 -1.45 38.35
C ILE A 580 -8.11 -1.14 39.35
N MET A 581 -7.71 -0.80 40.57
CA MET A 581 -8.60 -0.43 41.67
C MET A 581 -8.59 1.09 41.87
N GLY A 582 -9.75 1.73 41.76
CA GLY A 582 -9.98 3.13 42.09
C GLY A 582 -10.73 3.27 43.43
N ALA A 583 -10.83 4.50 43.94
CA ALA A 583 -11.46 4.78 45.24
C ALA A 583 -12.94 4.36 45.33
N THR A 584 -13.63 4.24 44.19
CA THR A 584 -15.05 3.87 44.09
C THR A 584 -15.28 2.38 43.78
N HIS A 585 -14.22 1.63 43.49
CA HIS A 585 -14.30 0.22 43.11
C HIS A 585 -14.54 -0.68 44.33
N VAL A 586 -15.40 -1.69 44.19
CA VAL A 586 -15.79 -2.59 45.29
C VAL A 586 -15.16 -3.99 45.23
N SER A 587 -14.24 -4.22 44.28
CA SER A 587 -13.60 -5.50 44.01
C SER A 587 -14.59 -6.60 43.60
N GLY A 588 -14.11 -7.81 43.37
CA GLY A 588 -14.92 -8.96 42.97
C GLY A 588 -14.06 -10.18 42.67
N GLU A 589 -14.66 -11.18 42.03
CA GLU A 589 -13.97 -12.38 41.53
C GLU A 589 -14.18 -12.51 40.02
N ILE A 590 -13.26 -13.22 39.36
CA ILE A 590 -13.29 -13.47 37.92
C ILE A 590 -13.41 -14.97 37.74
N GLU A 591 -14.59 -15.44 37.35
CA GLU A 591 -14.80 -16.82 36.94
C GLU A 591 -14.24 -17.04 35.53
N LEU A 592 -13.46 -18.10 35.37
CA LEU A 592 -12.91 -18.55 34.08
C LEU A 592 -13.77 -19.70 33.57
N ARG A 593 -14.43 -19.51 32.43
CA ARG A 593 -15.41 -20.45 31.87
C ARG A 593 -15.10 -20.81 30.42
N LEU A 594 -15.44 -22.03 30.02
CA LEU A 594 -15.20 -22.53 28.66
C LEU A 594 -16.38 -22.22 27.73
N ASP A 595 -16.05 -21.74 26.53
CA ASP A 595 -16.87 -21.61 25.31
C ASP A 595 -18.10 -20.71 25.36
N LYS A 596 -18.64 -20.43 26.54
CA LYS A 596 -19.78 -19.55 26.76
C LYS A 596 -19.79 -18.96 28.18
N PRO A 597 -20.47 -17.84 28.45
CA PRO A 597 -20.49 -17.20 29.77
C PRO A 597 -21.07 -18.07 30.89
N ASP A 598 -21.98 -18.99 30.57
CA ASP A 598 -22.54 -19.97 31.52
C ASP A 598 -21.88 -21.35 31.40
N GLY A 599 -20.75 -21.42 30.70
CA GLY A 599 -20.03 -22.64 30.39
C GLY A 599 -19.33 -23.24 31.59
N GLU A 600 -18.58 -24.31 31.33
CA GLU A 600 -17.92 -25.07 32.39
C GLU A 600 -16.89 -24.19 33.14
N LEU A 601 -17.00 -24.13 34.46
CA LEU A 601 -16.10 -23.37 35.32
C LEU A 601 -14.78 -24.13 35.49
N ILE A 602 -13.67 -23.51 35.07
CA ILE A 602 -12.32 -24.08 35.19
C ILE A 602 -11.50 -23.42 36.29
N GLY A 603 -11.94 -22.29 36.83
CA GLY A 603 -11.29 -21.66 37.98
C GLY A 603 -11.90 -20.31 38.32
N THR A 604 -11.52 -19.78 39.47
CA THR A 604 -11.90 -18.45 39.92
C THR A 604 -10.65 -17.69 40.32
N ALA A 605 -10.42 -16.54 39.68
CA ALA A 605 -9.30 -15.66 39.95
C ALA A 605 -9.70 -14.48 40.83
N LYS A 606 -8.85 -14.17 41.81
CA LYS A 606 -8.96 -12.95 42.60
C LYS A 606 -8.19 -11.81 41.92
N PRO A 607 -8.69 -10.56 41.98
CA PRO A 607 -7.99 -9.36 41.57
C PRO A 607 -6.54 -9.32 42.03
N ASN A 608 -5.62 -9.09 41.09
CA ASN A 608 -4.17 -8.92 41.31
C ASN A 608 -3.51 -10.09 42.05
N SER A 609 -4.04 -11.30 41.88
CA SER A 609 -3.51 -12.54 42.47
C SER A 609 -3.38 -13.64 41.43
N SER A 610 -2.43 -14.55 41.67
CA SER A 610 -2.37 -15.82 40.95
C SER A 610 -3.46 -16.76 41.48
N SER A 611 -4.05 -17.57 40.61
CA SER A 611 -5.05 -18.57 40.95
C SER A 611 -4.84 -19.80 40.07
N LYS A 612 -4.89 -20.98 40.69
CA LYS A 612 -4.82 -22.25 39.96
C LYS A 612 -6.12 -22.47 39.19
N ILE A 613 -6.00 -23.01 37.99
CA ILE A 613 -7.14 -23.47 37.19
C ILE A 613 -7.09 -24.98 37.06
N ARG A 614 -8.25 -25.57 36.79
CA ARG A 614 -8.39 -26.99 36.52
C ARG A 614 -7.71 -27.32 35.18
N GLU A 615 -6.97 -28.42 35.16
CA GLU A 615 -6.36 -28.93 33.94
C GLU A 615 -7.42 -29.08 32.84
N THR A 616 -7.18 -28.43 31.71
CA THR A 616 -8.12 -28.36 30.59
C THR A 616 -7.31 -28.55 29.31
N LYS A 617 -7.75 -29.45 28.43
CA LYS A 617 -7.04 -29.78 27.19
C LYS A 617 -7.73 -29.20 25.98
N GLY A 618 -6.95 -28.82 24.98
CA GLY A 618 -7.44 -28.32 23.70
C GLY A 618 -7.59 -26.80 23.65
N VAL A 619 -8.10 -26.35 22.50
CA VAL A 619 -8.31 -24.94 22.16
C VAL A 619 -9.77 -24.60 22.46
N HIS A 620 -9.98 -23.56 23.26
CA HIS A 620 -11.30 -23.13 23.73
C HIS A 620 -11.48 -21.61 23.54
N THR A 621 -12.72 -21.14 23.58
CA THR A 621 -12.97 -19.73 23.91
C THR A 621 -12.97 -19.58 25.43
N LEU A 622 -12.10 -18.73 25.97
CA LEU A 622 -12.02 -18.47 27.40
C LEU A 622 -12.88 -17.27 27.77
N TYR A 623 -13.97 -17.51 28.50
CA TYR A 623 -14.83 -16.47 29.07
C TYR A 623 -14.35 -16.06 30.46
N LEU A 624 -14.31 -14.76 30.69
CA LEU A 624 -14.15 -14.13 31.99
C LEU A 624 -15.52 -13.60 32.42
N VAL A 625 -16.05 -14.11 33.53
CA VAL A 625 -17.33 -13.66 34.10
C VAL A 625 -17.09 -13.01 35.45
N PHE A 626 -17.51 -11.75 35.56
CA PHE A 626 -17.16 -10.92 36.70
C PHE A 626 -18.24 -10.98 37.79
N LYS A 627 -17.86 -11.37 39.02
CA LYS A 627 -18.80 -11.72 40.10
C LYS A 627 -18.57 -10.89 41.37
N ASN A 628 -19.65 -10.29 41.88
CA ASN A 628 -19.77 -9.76 43.24
C ASN A 628 -21.23 -9.45 43.53
N GLU A 629 -21.95 -10.39 44.17
CA GLU A 629 -23.38 -10.26 44.51
C GLU A 629 -23.69 -9.04 45.40
N ARG A 630 -22.68 -8.50 46.12
CA ARG A 630 -22.83 -7.37 47.04
C ARG A 630 -22.53 -6.01 46.38
N ALA A 631 -22.14 -6.00 45.10
CA ALA A 631 -21.75 -4.77 44.42
C ALA A 631 -22.95 -3.85 44.10
N GLY A 632 -24.15 -4.40 44.00
CA GLY A 632 -25.32 -3.67 43.50
C GLY A 632 -25.06 -3.16 42.08
N GLY A 633 -25.01 -1.83 41.89
CA GLY A 633 -24.67 -1.18 40.63
C GLY A 633 -23.25 -0.60 40.53
N LYS A 634 -22.42 -0.77 41.58
CA LYS A 634 -21.06 -0.22 41.64
C LYS A 634 -20.10 -1.02 40.75
N ASP A 635 -19.04 -0.35 40.30
CA ASP A 635 -18.02 -0.98 39.48
C ASP A 635 -17.09 -1.83 40.35
N LEU A 636 -16.75 -3.02 39.88
CA LEU A 636 -15.89 -3.97 40.58
C LEU A 636 -14.43 -3.52 40.49
N PHE A 637 -13.96 -3.28 39.27
CA PHE A 637 -12.61 -2.85 38.92
C PHE A 637 -12.55 -2.48 37.43
N SER A 638 -11.40 -1.98 36.96
CA SER A 638 -11.09 -1.96 35.52
C SER A 638 -10.19 -3.16 35.21
N PHE A 639 -10.60 -4.02 34.29
CA PHE A 639 -9.80 -5.17 33.88
C PHE A 639 -8.67 -4.71 32.94
N SER A 640 -7.43 -5.10 33.26
CA SER A 640 -6.26 -4.73 32.46
C SER A 640 -5.79 -5.90 31.59
N GLU A 641 -5.50 -7.05 32.19
CA GLU A 641 -4.99 -8.20 31.47
C GLU A 641 -5.14 -9.50 32.27
N LEU A 642 -5.12 -10.63 31.56
CA LEU A 642 -4.99 -11.97 32.13
C LEU A 642 -3.66 -12.57 31.67
N ARG A 643 -2.79 -12.91 32.62
CA ARG A 643 -1.55 -13.63 32.34
C ARG A 643 -1.76 -15.11 32.57
N LEU A 644 -1.48 -15.93 31.57
CA LEU A 644 -1.52 -17.38 31.65
C LEU A 644 -0.15 -17.91 32.07
N SER A 645 -0.11 -19.00 32.83
CA SER A 645 1.11 -19.63 33.32
C SER A 645 1.04 -21.14 33.19
N ASN A 646 2.17 -21.76 32.82
CA ASN A 646 2.35 -23.21 32.78
C ASN A 646 2.91 -23.80 34.10
N GLN A 647 3.07 -22.95 35.12
CA GLN A 647 3.53 -23.30 36.47
C GLN A 647 2.39 -23.47 37.46
#